data_AF-A0A1V4YT59-F1
#
_entry.id   AF-A0A1V4YT59-F1
#
_cell.length_a   1.000
_cell.length_b   1.000
_cell.length_c   1.000
_cell.angle_alpha   90.00
_cell.angle_beta   90.00
_cell.angle_gamma   90.00
#
_symmetry.space_group_name_H-M   'P 1'
#
loop_
_entity.id
_entity.type
_entity.pdbx_description
1 polymer ?
#
loop_
_entity_poly.entity_id
_entity_poly.type
_entity_poly.pdbx_seq_one_letter_code
_entity_poly.pdbx_strand_id
1 'polypeptide(L)'
;MKHKPPSTLEWKELYSAAVNFKKLKPWEWMWDDDIFGVFNPENGEIGYCCVMGNAGEHFALGVYLGTEGLDKILKIQSGEILPDINETLFDHKCLMASFEDRKYIEKQDYEIIRKLKLKFRGRNEWPLFRSYLPGYLPWYLDQSEAKFLTLALEQAIVICKRFLEDSKLLTPPEIGQFLVRVPDKGGSNWEDEWLKPSEPEKREVMMGKVDEDALEYLQKLEHQGVWEADFFNIPEAVQDQEDDRPYYLYSILWGETESGIILNAGVAEPNQWAPVLLEKFQEIVKNIQSLPQEIMVKKEEILIFLKPVTTQLGIELRRVPYLEALDEFRETLGHFGDDEELMDIMLGNESIQDLLEDDAPQLDEETIKELLKNKSIQALINERLNEEDYNISVTVKNPYDKGNSYTGTKQTTLFDEKPTIYRFIDKTRPIVDEFQELIHKDYDNFKLKKELKQLIKKDPDFLNTYLKLFFILEEENNESEANKILDKAYKRAVELITNEKGEWPEIMTGDHIENQHIINSIYYKATNLWEYGKVDEALFLLRQLIKMDPEDGIGARIIILAINMNMTPEDYDKKFLVDDGYYTDMILNWFKENYHKFPHEFSNWEKEAKKLFKHVYQIRIDLKDIKPPVWRRLLVPETYSFHDLHMAILNVMGWSGSHLHEFYVKNEKISIENEKVENIYKWLRRSNASYIYDFGEMWEHKIKLEKILNRQDDVKYPICTKGRRASPPEDCGGVPGYLKLLEIIKNPEHEEYEEMIEWMGGKFDPEHFNPEEVVFDDPE
;
A
#
# COMPACT_ATOMS: atom_id res chain seq x y z
N MET A 1 29.07 24.98 -12.61
CA MET A 1 29.53 25.59 -13.88
C MET A 1 28.30 26.06 -14.63
N LYS A 2 28.30 27.24 -15.29
CA LYS A 2 27.11 27.69 -16.03
C LYS A 2 26.75 26.67 -17.12
N HIS A 3 25.55 26.10 -17.05
CA HIS A 3 25.02 25.17 -18.06
C HIS A 3 25.08 25.84 -19.44
N LYS A 4 25.89 25.28 -20.33
CA LYS A 4 25.96 25.77 -21.70
C LYS A 4 24.96 24.96 -22.52
N PRO A 5 23.97 25.60 -23.17
CA PRO A 5 22.96 24.88 -23.93
C PRO A 5 23.59 24.23 -25.19
N PRO A 6 23.06 23.08 -25.66
CA PRO A 6 23.57 22.44 -26.86
C PRO A 6 23.39 23.30 -28.11
N SER A 7 24.36 23.23 -29.02
CA SER A 7 24.31 23.89 -30.31
C SER A 7 23.27 23.25 -31.24
N THR A 8 22.94 23.93 -32.33
CA THR A 8 21.98 23.39 -33.32
C THR A 8 22.51 22.13 -34.02
N LEU A 9 23.84 21.97 -34.12
CA LEU A 9 24.46 20.77 -34.68
C LEU A 9 24.31 19.59 -33.72
N GLU A 10 24.66 19.79 -32.45
CA GLU A 10 24.58 18.75 -31.41
C GLU A 10 23.14 18.27 -31.22
N TRP A 11 22.16 19.20 -31.20
CA TRP A 11 20.75 18.80 -31.20
C TRP A 11 20.37 17.96 -32.42
N LYS A 12 20.84 18.33 -33.62
CA LYS A 12 20.56 17.58 -34.84
C LYS A 12 21.12 16.16 -34.79
N GLU A 13 22.33 15.99 -34.25
CA GLU A 13 22.99 14.69 -34.06
C GLU A 13 22.22 13.84 -33.05
N LEU A 14 21.86 14.40 -31.89
CA LEU A 14 21.08 13.72 -30.86
C LEU A 14 19.72 13.22 -31.37
N TYR A 15 18.94 14.09 -32.02
CA TYR A 15 17.65 13.68 -32.62
C TYR A 15 17.84 12.62 -33.71
N SER A 16 18.92 12.68 -34.48
CA SER A 16 19.21 11.67 -35.50
C SER A 16 19.52 10.30 -34.87
N ALA A 17 20.36 10.27 -33.83
CA ALA A 17 20.68 9.05 -33.07
C ALA A 17 19.42 8.46 -32.43
N ALA A 18 18.61 9.28 -31.75
CA ALA A 18 17.37 8.86 -31.11
C ALA A 18 16.37 8.27 -32.11
N VAL A 19 16.19 8.90 -33.28
CA VAL A 19 15.31 8.36 -34.34
C VAL A 19 15.81 7.02 -34.86
N ASN A 20 17.12 6.84 -35.00
CA ASN A 20 17.68 5.56 -35.45
C ASN A 20 17.52 4.47 -34.37
N PHE A 21 17.67 4.82 -33.10
CA PHE A 21 17.39 3.92 -31.98
C PHE A 21 15.91 3.54 -31.93
N LYS A 22 14.98 4.51 -32.04
CA LYS A 22 13.54 4.23 -32.10
C LYS A 22 13.17 3.27 -33.23
N LYS A 23 13.72 3.49 -34.42
CA LYS A 23 13.47 2.62 -35.59
C LYS A 23 13.90 1.18 -35.37
N LEU A 24 14.93 0.97 -34.54
CA LEU A 24 15.38 -0.38 -34.20
C LEU A 24 14.37 -1.09 -33.31
N LYS A 25 13.68 -0.36 -32.41
CA LYS A 25 12.74 -0.90 -31.41
C LYS A 25 13.35 -2.00 -30.53
N PRO A 26 14.52 -1.77 -29.91
CA PRO A 26 15.24 -2.82 -29.19
C PRO A 26 14.48 -3.41 -28.00
N TRP A 27 13.54 -2.67 -27.42
CA TRP A 27 12.63 -3.14 -26.38
C TRP A 27 11.72 -4.30 -26.82
N GLU A 28 11.60 -4.60 -28.11
CA GLU A 28 10.88 -5.81 -28.57
C GLU A 28 11.63 -7.10 -28.21
N TRP A 29 12.92 -7.03 -27.84
CA TRP A 29 13.74 -8.20 -27.48
C TRP A 29 14.74 -8.00 -26.33
N MET A 30 14.88 -6.79 -25.79
CA MET A 30 15.68 -6.50 -24.60
C MET A 30 14.79 -6.06 -23.44
N TRP A 31 15.23 -6.38 -22.23
CA TRP A 31 14.60 -6.04 -20.96
C TRP A 31 15.40 -4.95 -20.23
N ASP A 32 14.82 -4.40 -19.17
CA ASP A 32 15.43 -3.33 -18.37
C ASP A 32 16.58 -3.83 -17.48
N ASP A 33 16.71 -5.13 -17.27
CA ASP A 33 17.86 -5.78 -16.62
C ASP A 33 19.01 -6.15 -17.59
N ASP A 34 18.83 -5.98 -18.91
CA ASP A 34 19.87 -6.16 -19.94
C ASP A 34 20.85 -4.95 -19.98
N ILE A 35 21.62 -4.77 -18.91
CA ILE A 35 22.49 -3.59 -18.72
C ILE A 35 23.85 -3.75 -19.43
N PHE A 36 24.29 -2.70 -20.13
CA PHE A 36 25.63 -2.60 -20.72
C PHE A 36 26.22 -1.19 -20.56
N GLY A 37 27.54 -1.05 -20.56
CA GLY A 37 28.21 0.25 -20.39
C GLY A 37 28.62 0.90 -21.70
N VAL A 38 28.66 2.24 -21.70
CA VAL A 38 29.33 3.05 -22.72
C VAL A 38 30.29 4.01 -22.03
N PHE A 39 31.57 3.94 -22.40
CA PHE A 39 32.59 4.83 -21.86
C PHE A 39 32.44 6.25 -22.42
N ASN A 40 32.43 7.25 -21.54
CA ASN A 40 32.42 8.66 -21.90
C ASN A 40 33.86 9.18 -22.10
N PRO A 41 34.28 9.48 -23.34
CA PRO A 41 35.64 9.97 -23.60
C PRO A 41 35.89 11.40 -23.08
N GLU A 42 34.85 12.19 -22.78
CA GLU A 42 35.03 13.57 -22.30
C GLU A 42 35.43 13.62 -20.81
N ASN A 43 34.85 12.77 -19.97
CA ASN A 43 35.08 12.78 -18.51
C ASN A 43 35.65 11.47 -17.94
N GLY A 44 35.72 10.40 -18.72
CA GLY A 44 36.23 9.08 -18.31
C GLY A 44 35.24 8.24 -17.50
N GLU A 45 34.00 8.69 -17.34
CA GLU A 45 32.93 7.98 -16.64
C GLU A 45 32.26 6.93 -17.55
N ILE A 46 31.67 5.89 -16.97
CA ILE A 46 30.86 4.91 -17.71
C ILE A 46 29.38 5.26 -17.53
N GLY A 47 28.65 5.37 -18.64
CA GLY A 47 27.19 5.40 -18.64
C GLY A 47 26.64 3.99 -18.82
N TYR A 48 25.95 3.47 -17.81
CA TYR A 48 25.29 2.17 -17.87
C TYR A 48 23.91 2.32 -18.52
N CYS A 49 23.81 1.77 -19.72
CA CYS A 49 22.66 1.83 -20.59
C CYS A 49 21.66 0.70 -20.24
N CYS A 50 20.39 1.07 -20.19
CA CYS A 50 19.24 0.21 -19.93
C CYS A 50 18.17 0.51 -21.00
N VAL A 51 17.67 -0.53 -21.67
CA VAL A 51 16.62 -0.42 -22.68
C VAL A 51 15.27 -0.64 -22.01
N MET A 52 14.39 0.36 -22.07
CA MET A 52 13.06 0.32 -21.46
C MET A 52 11.97 0.21 -22.55
N GLY A 53 10.84 -0.39 -22.21
CA GLY A 53 9.70 -0.50 -23.11
C GLY A 53 9.17 -1.91 -23.37
N ASN A 54 9.81 -2.96 -22.85
CA ASN A 54 9.42 -4.35 -23.13
C ASN A 54 8.00 -4.67 -22.62
N ALA A 55 7.66 -4.16 -21.44
CA ALA A 55 6.32 -4.26 -20.84
C ALA A 55 5.23 -3.46 -21.58
N GLY A 56 5.56 -2.81 -22.71
CA GLY A 56 4.61 -2.02 -23.51
C GLY A 56 4.43 -0.58 -23.03
N GLU A 57 5.12 -0.19 -21.96
CA GLU A 57 5.08 1.15 -21.36
C GLU A 57 6.47 1.79 -21.33
N HIS A 58 6.52 3.12 -21.43
CA HIS A 58 7.74 3.94 -21.34
C HIS A 58 8.93 3.47 -22.20
N PHE A 59 8.85 3.74 -23.51
CA PHE A 59 9.92 3.41 -24.46
C PHE A 59 11.10 4.38 -24.31
N ALA A 60 12.24 3.91 -23.80
CA ALA A 60 13.38 4.77 -23.55
C ALA A 60 14.73 4.04 -23.61
N LEU A 61 15.79 4.82 -23.72
CA LEU A 61 17.13 4.45 -23.30
C LEU A 61 17.49 5.27 -22.06
N GLY A 62 17.65 4.62 -20.92
CA GLY A 62 18.21 5.21 -19.70
C GLY A 62 19.72 5.01 -19.66
N VAL A 63 20.48 6.07 -19.38
CA VAL A 63 21.95 6.04 -19.27
C VAL A 63 22.33 6.47 -17.86
N TYR A 64 22.52 5.50 -16.97
CA TYR A 64 22.88 5.71 -15.57
C TYR A 64 24.36 6.07 -15.41
N LEU A 65 24.65 7.24 -14.83
CA LEU A 65 25.98 7.82 -14.85
C LEU A 65 26.83 7.31 -13.67
N GLY A 66 27.93 6.63 -14.01
CA GLY A 66 28.91 6.13 -13.04
C GLY A 66 28.37 5.04 -12.13
N THR A 67 29.18 4.67 -11.13
CA THR A 67 28.79 3.66 -10.13
C THR A 67 27.58 4.11 -9.30
N GLU A 68 27.44 5.41 -9.06
CA GLU A 68 26.32 5.98 -8.31
C GLU A 68 24.98 5.77 -9.02
N GLY A 69 24.91 6.09 -10.32
CA GLY A 69 23.71 5.83 -11.11
C GLY A 69 23.39 4.34 -11.20
N LEU A 70 24.42 3.49 -11.34
CA LEU A 70 24.26 2.03 -11.44
C LEU A 70 23.76 1.40 -10.13
N ASP A 71 24.36 1.75 -8.98
CA ASP A 71 23.99 1.19 -7.68
C ASP A 71 22.50 1.42 -7.38
N LYS A 72 21.99 2.62 -7.69
CA LYS A 72 20.58 2.96 -7.49
C LYS A 72 19.64 2.09 -8.33
N ILE A 73 19.90 1.93 -9.63
CA ILE A 73 19.03 1.10 -10.48
C ILE A 73 19.09 -0.38 -10.09
N LEU A 74 20.27 -0.90 -9.71
CA LEU A 74 20.40 -2.29 -9.25
C LEU A 74 19.62 -2.54 -7.94
N LYS A 75 19.64 -1.60 -6.99
CA LYS A 75 18.88 -1.70 -5.73
C LYS A 75 17.37 -1.62 -5.93
N ILE A 76 16.92 -0.84 -6.92
CA ILE A 76 15.51 -0.81 -7.32
C ILE A 76 15.12 -2.15 -7.96
N GLN A 77 15.94 -2.69 -8.86
CA GLN A 77 15.69 -3.99 -9.50
C GLN A 77 15.75 -5.17 -8.53
N SER A 78 16.61 -5.14 -7.50
CA SER A 78 16.70 -6.18 -6.49
C SER A 78 15.60 -6.12 -5.42
N GLY A 79 14.83 -5.04 -5.38
CA GLY A 79 13.83 -4.79 -4.34
C GLY A 79 14.41 -4.39 -2.98
N GLU A 80 15.72 -4.11 -2.91
CA GLU A 80 16.39 -3.58 -1.71
C GLU A 80 15.90 -2.16 -1.35
N ILE A 81 15.47 -1.40 -2.36
CA ILE A 81 14.73 -0.15 -2.19
C ILE A 81 13.28 -0.42 -2.57
N LEU A 82 12.40 -0.45 -1.57
CA LEU A 82 10.96 -0.37 -1.80
C LEU A 82 10.64 1.05 -2.30
N PRO A 83 9.93 1.22 -3.42
CA PRO A 83 9.65 2.54 -3.96
C PRO A 83 8.65 3.29 -3.07
N ASP A 84 9.16 4.09 -2.14
CA ASP A 84 8.45 5.29 -1.67
C ASP A 84 8.47 6.27 -2.85
N ILE A 85 7.33 6.42 -3.54
CA ILE A 85 7.20 7.06 -4.87
C ILE A 85 7.70 8.50 -4.87
N ASN A 86 7.63 9.20 -3.73
CA ASN A 86 8.11 10.58 -3.62
C ASN A 86 9.63 10.71 -3.52
N GLU A 87 10.36 9.65 -3.13
CA GLU A 87 11.83 9.65 -3.11
C GLU A 87 12.41 8.91 -4.32
N THR A 88 11.77 7.84 -4.82
CA THR A 88 12.36 6.99 -5.87
C THR A 88 12.31 7.56 -7.29
N LEU A 89 11.27 8.34 -7.66
CA LEU A 89 11.19 8.95 -9.00
C LEU A 89 12.24 10.06 -9.26
N PHE A 90 12.83 10.60 -8.19
CA PHE A 90 13.70 11.78 -8.24
C PHE A 90 15.14 11.53 -7.76
N ASP A 91 15.49 10.27 -7.51
CA ASP A 91 16.81 9.85 -7.01
C ASP A 91 17.64 9.09 -8.05
N HIS A 92 17.41 9.38 -9.33
CA HIS A 92 18.18 8.83 -10.44
C HIS A 92 19.26 9.81 -10.89
N LYS A 93 20.51 9.34 -10.96
CA LYS A 93 21.58 10.03 -11.68
C LYS A 93 21.70 9.44 -13.09
N CYS A 94 20.87 9.90 -14.02
CA CYS A 94 20.83 9.35 -15.37
C CYS A 94 20.50 10.40 -16.45
N LEU A 95 20.87 10.08 -17.69
CA LEU A 95 20.39 10.77 -18.89
C LEU A 95 19.36 9.90 -19.57
N MET A 96 18.25 10.48 -20.01
CA MET A 96 17.15 9.74 -20.60
C MET A 96 16.88 10.23 -22.03
N ALA A 97 16.77 9.29 -22.95
CA ALA A 97 16.15 9.49 -24.25
C ALA A 97 14.87 8.66 -24.32
N SER A 98 13.71 9.27 -24.05
CA SER A 98 12.42 8.60 -24.09
C SER A 98 11.61 9.00 -25.33
N PHE A 99 10.60 8.19 -25.67
CA PHE A 99 9.74 8.40 -26.81
C PHE A 99 8.29 8.51 -26.36
N GLU A 100 7.80 9.74 -26.34
CA GLU A 100 6.59 10.12 -25.64
C GLU A 100 5.46 10.52 -26.60
N ASP A 101 4.28 10.71 -26.01
CA ASP A 101 3.18 11.41 -26.64
C ASP A 101 3.42 12.92 -26.70
N ARG A 102 2.81 13.58 -27.70
CA ARG A 102 2.91 15.04 -27.87
C ARG A 102 2.58 15.83 -26.59
N LYS A 103 1.69 15.33 -25.73
CA LYS A 103 1.26 16.00 -24.50
C LYS A 103 2.39 16.24 -23.48
N TYR A 104 3.43 15.41 -23.51
CA TYR A 104 4.60 15.53 -22.62
C TYR A 104 5.70 16.44 -23.18
N ILE A 105 5.58 16.89 -24.42
CA ILE A 105 6.57 17.76 -25.07
C ILE A 105 6.30 19.22 -24.70
N GLU A 106 7.20 19.81 -23.93
CA GLU A 106 7.10 21.19 -23.48
C GLU A 106 7.37 22.18 -24.62
N LYS A 107 7.07 23.45 -24.36
CA LYS A 107 7.25 24.53 -25.34
C LYS A 107 8.71 24.62 -25.82
N GLN A 108 9.67 24.53 -24.91
CA GLN A 108 11.10 24.64 -25.25
C GLN A 108 11.57 23.46 -26.11
N ASP A 109 11.14 22.23 -25.78
CA ASP A 109 11.41 21.04 -26.59
C ASP A 109 10.85 21.21 -28.02
N TYR A 110 9.60 21.67 -28.11
CA TYR A 110 8.93 21.89 -29.38
C TYR A 110 9.62 22.96 -30.24
N GLU A 111 10.16 24.01 -29.62
CA GLU A 111 10.93 25.05 -30.31
C GLU A 111 12.22 24.50 -30.93
N ILE A 112 12.90 23.57 -30.23
CA ILE A 112 14.08 22.87 -30.77
C ILE A 112 13.68 22.03 -31.98
N ILE A 113 12.64 21.19 -31.87
CA ILE A 113 12.11 20.36 -32.97
C ILE A 113 11.79 21.22 -34.20
N ARG A 114 11.09 22.34 -33.97
CA ARG A 114 10.71 23.29 -35.02
C ARG A 114 11.93 23.94 -35.68
N LYS A 115 12.92 24.35 -34.90
CA LYS A 115 14.18 24.94 -35.39
C LYS A 115 14.96 23.97 -36.28
N LEU A 116 14.96 22.69 -35.92
CA LEU A 116 15.56 21.60 -36.69
C LEU A 116 14.72 21.18 -37.92
N LYS A 117 13.50 21.69 -38.05
CA LYS A 117 12.53 21.34 -39.11
C LYS A 117 12.15 19.84 -39.10
N LEU A 118 12.17 19.23 -37.93
CA LEU A 118 11.75 17.84 -37.73
C LEU A 118 10.23 17.76 -37.56
N LYS A 119 9.66 16.59 -37.84
CA LYS A 119 8.23 16.31 -37.68
C LYS A 119 8.04 14.92 -37.10
N PHE A 120 7.30 14.84 -36.00
CA PHE A 120 6.91 13.62 -35.33
C PHE A 120 5.39 13.56 -35.27
N ARG A 121 4.82 12.34 -35.37
CA ARG A 121 3.37 12.09 -35.35
C ARG A 121 3.13 10.67 -34.85
N GLY A 122 2.07 10.48 -34.07
CA GLY A 122 1.74 9.19 -33.47
C GLY A 122 2.01 9.17 -31.97
N ARG A 123 1.53 8.11 -31.32
CA ARG A 123 1.76 7.86 -29.89
C ARG A 123 3.18 7.34 -29.68
N ASN A 124 3.86 7.79 -28.62
CA ASN A 124 5.23 7.38 -28.29
C ASN A 124 6.25 7.58 -29.43
N GLU A 125 6.06 8.64 -30.22
CA GLU A 125 6.88 8.96 -31.41
C GLU A 125 7.71 10.24 -31.22
N TRP A 126 7.51 10.99 -30.14
CA TRP A 126 8.21 12.25 -29.89
C TRP A 126 9.42 12.02 -28.99
N PRO A 127 10.66 12.22 -29.49
CA PRO A 127 11.84 12.12 -28.63
C PRO A 127 11.82 13.21 -27.56
N LEU A 128 11.95 12.80 -26.31
CA LEU A 128 12.10 13.67 -25.15
C LEU A 128 13.46 13.36 -24.49
N PHE A 129 14.18 14.42 -24.13
CA PHE A 129 15.52 14.30 -23.55
C PHE A 129 15.56 15.02 -22.20
N ARG A 130 15.91 14.29 -21.15
CA ARG A 130 16.01 14.84 -19.79
C ARG A 130 17.26 14.33 -19.08
N SER A 131 17.88 15.24 -18.35
CA SER A 131 18.87 14.94 -17.32
C SER A 131 18.09 14.67 -16.03
N TYR A 132 18.53 13.69 -15.24
CA TYR A 132 18.02 13.38 -13.90
C TYR A 132 19.17 13.50 -12.92
N LEU A 133 18.92 14.19 -11.81
CA LEU A 133 19.88 14.40 -10.74
C LEU A 133 19.15 14.26 -9.39
N PRO A 134 19.69 13.46 -8.44
CA PRO A 134 19.11 13.29 -7.11
C PRO A 134 18.73 14.59 -6.41
N GLY A 135 17.46 14.70 -6.01
CA GLY A 135 16.92 15.88 -5.31
C GLY A 135 16.54 17.06 -6.22
N TYR A 136 16.65 16.90 -7.54
CA TYR A 136 16.29 17.91 -8.53
C TYR A 136 15.19 17.41 -9.47
N LEU A 137 14.40 18.34 -10.02
CA LEU A 137 13.48 17.99 -11.09
C LEU A 137 14.22 17.55 -12.37
N PRO A 138 13.61 16.66 -13.19
CA PRO A 138 14.12 16.35 -14.52
C PRO A 138 14.29 17.63 -15.33
N TRP A 139 15.44 17.80 -15.97
CA TRP A 139 15.80 19.09 -16.59
C TRP A 139 16.38 18.93 -17.98
N TYR A 140 16.50 20.05 -18.69
CA TYR A 140 17.09 20.12 -20.02
C TYR A 140 18.57 19.72 -20.00
N LEU A 141 19.00 19.05 -21.07
CA LEU A 141 20.40 18.66 -21.23
C LEU A 141 21.30 19.86 -21.45
N ASP A 142 22.49 19.85 -20.86
CA ASP A 142 23.59 20.71 -21.27
C ASP A 142 24.35 20.15 -22.49
N GLN A 143 25.31 20.94 -22.98
CA GLN A 143 26.12 20.59 -24.15
C GLN A 143 26.88 19.26 -23.99
N SER A 144 27.46 18.97 -22.83
CA SER A 144 28.24 17.75 -22.61
C SER A 144 27.31 16.53 -22.48
N GLU A 145 26.21 16.69 -21.73
CA GLU A 145 25.19 15.65 -21.59
C GLU A 145 24.56 15.27 -22.93
N ALA A 146 24.23 16.26 -23.78
CA ALA A 146 23.66 16.00 -25.11
C ALA A 146 24.61 15.22 -26.03
N LYS A 147 25.91 15.54 -25.99
CA LYS A 147 26.93 14.79 -26.75
C LYS A 147 27.06 13.36 -26.24
N PHE A 148 27.11 13.19 -24.92
CA PHE A 148 27.28 11.86 -24.35
C PHE A 148 26.04 10.98 -24.58
N LEU A 149 24.83 11.53 -24.43
CA LEU A 149 23.60 10.80 -24.74
C LEU A 149 23.53 10.42 -26.23
N THR A 150 24.00 11.30 -27.12
CA THR A 150 24.12 10.98 -28.57
C THR A 150 25.03 9.77 -28.77
N LEU A 151 26.21 9.79 -28.15
CA LEU A 151 27.19 8.72 -28.25
C LEU A 151 26.66 7.41 -27.65
N ALA A 152 25.98 7.48 -26.50
CA ALA A 152 25.36 6.35 -25.85
C ALA A 152 24.28 5.70 -26.74
N LEU A 153 23.41 6.50 -27.37
CA LEU A 153 22.41 6.01 -28.33
C LEU A 153 23.08 5.30 -29.53
N GLU A 154 24.15 5.87 -30.07
CA GLU A 154 24.88 5.26 -31.20
C GLU A 154 25.52 3.92 -30.83
N GLN A 155 26.17 3.83 -29.67
CA GLN A 155 26.74 2.57 -29.19
C GLN A 155 25.66 1.57 -28.76
N ALA A 156 24.56 2.03 -28.18
CA ALA A 156 23.41 1.19 -27.84
C ALA A 156 22.84 0.51 -29.07
N ILE A 157 22.70 1.22 -30.21
CA ILE A 157 22.25 0.60 -31.48
C ILE A 157 23.17 -0.56 -31.89
N VAL A 158 24.49 -0.44 -31.68
CA VAL A 158 25.46 -1.51 -32.00
C VAL A 158 25.24 -2.72 -31.10
N ILE A 159 25.15 -2.51 -29.79
CA ILE A 159 24.91 -3.60 -28.82
C ILE A 159 23.56 -4.27 -29.07
N CYS A 160 22.47 -3.50 -29.20
CA CYS A 160 21.12 -4.02 -29.39
C CYS A 160 21.01 -4.93 -30.62
N LYS A 161 21.67 -4.58 -31.74
CA LYS A 161 21.70 -5.40 -32.95
C LYS A 161 22.45 -6.71 -32.76
N ARG A 162 23.58 -6.67 -32.05
CA ARG A 162 24.39 -7.85 -31.77
C ARG A 162 23.70 -8.77 -30.75
N PHE A 163 23.01 -8.19 -29.77
CA PHE A 163 22.23 -8.93 -28.78
C PHE A 163 21.05 -9.67 -29.42
N LEU A 164 20.42 -9.07 -30.44
CA LEU A 164 19.39 -9.75 -31.24
C LEU A 164 19.94 -11.02 -31.94
N GLU A 165 21.21 -11.01 -32.33
CA GLU A 165 21.89 -12.16 -32.95
C GLU A 165 22.40 -13.17 -31.91
N ASP A 166 22.81 -12.69 -30.72
CA ASP A 166 23.32 -13.49 -29.61
C ASP A 166 22.76 -12.98 -28.27
N SER A 167 21.73 -13.64 -27.76
CA SER A 167 21.07 -13.29 -26.49
C SER A 167 21.96 -13.53 -25.26
N LYS A 168 23.17 -14.10 -25.43
CA LYS A 168 24.14 -14.28 -24.35
C LYS A 168 25.24 -13.22 -24.36
N LEU A 169 25.19 -12.24 -25.27
CA LEU A 169 26.20 -11.20 -25.42
C LEU A 169 26.49 -10.47 -24.09
N LEU A 170 25.45 -10.24 -23.27
CA LEU A 170 25.56 -9.54 -21.99
C LEU A 170 25.78 -10.47 -20.79
N THR A 171 26.02 -11.77 -21.01
CA THR A 171 26.37 -12.71 -19.93
C THR A 171 27.83 -12.50 -19.50
N PRO A 172 28.09 -12.03 -18.27
CA PRO A 172 29.46 -11.70 -17.86
C PRO A 172 30.30 -12.95 -17.54
N PRO A 173 31.62 -12.89 -17.75
CA PRO A 173 32.53 -13.98 -17.38
C PRO A 173 32.75 -14.05 -15.86
N GLU A 174 32.61 -12.94 -15.14
CA GLU A 174 32.63 -12.88 -13.68
C GLU A 174 31.44 -12.07 -13.13
N ILE A 175 30.95 -12.45 -11.96
CA ILE A 175 29.88 -11.71 -11.25
C ILE A 175 30.32 -10.25 -10.99
N GLY A 176 29.42 -9.31 -11.27
CA GLY A 176 29.64 -7.87 -11.07
C GLY A 176 30.40 -7.17 -12.19
N GLN A 177 30.66 -7.83 -13.32
CA GLN A 177 31.18 -7.19 -14.53
C GLN A 177 30.06 -6.83 -15.50
N PHE A 178 30.26 -5.75 -16.24
CA PHE A 178 29.38 -5.31 -17.31
C PHE A 178 30.15 -5.23 -18.62
N LEU A 179 29.48 -5.53 -19.74
CA LEU A 179 30.05 -5.35 -21.06
C LEU A 179 30.07 -3.85 -21.37
N VAL A 180 31.24 -3.27 -21.57
CA VAL A 180 31.42 -1.84 -21.80
C VAL A 180 32.01 -1.61 -23.19
N ARG A 181 31.38 -0.71 -23.95
CA ARG A 181 31.93 -0.18 -25.20
C ARG A 181 32.97 0.88 -24.85
N VAL A 182 34.23 0.65 -25.23
CA VAL A 182 35.37 1.55 -24.96
C VAL A 182 35.97 2.02 -26.29
N PRO A 183 36.27 3.32 -26.46
CA PRO A 183 36.94 3.80 -27.67
C PRO A 183 38.42 3.38 -27.69
N ASP A 184 38.95 3.07 -28.88
CA ASP A 184 40.36 2.81 -29.07
C ASP A 184 41.22 4.04 -28.72
N LYS A 185 42.54 3.86 -28.55
CA LYS A 185 43.47 4.95 -28.23
C LYS A 185 43.48 6.10 -29.26
N GLY A 186 42.86 5.92 -30.43
CA GLY A 186 42.69 6.93 -31.48
C GLY A 186 41.29 7.54 -31.56
N GLY A 187 40.36 7.15 -30.68
CA GLY A 187 38.97 7.60 -30.61
C GLY A 187 38.11 7.28 -31.83
N SER A 188 38.59 6.44 -32.76
CA SER A 188 37.96 6.22 -34.06
C SER A 188 37.28 4.85 -34.18
N ASN A 189 37.75 3.85 -33.43
CA ASN A 189 37.10 2.54 -33.33
C ASN A 189 36.65 2.27 -31.89
N TRP A 190 35.75 1.29 -31.73
CA TRP A 190 35.17 0.93 -30.44
C TRP A 190 35.29 -0.58 -30.21
N GLU A 191 35.77 -0.96 -29.03
CA GLU A 191 35.95 -2.35 -28.59
C GLU A 191 35.07 -2.68 -27.38
N ASP A 192 34.93 -3.97 -27.10
CA ASP A 192 34.18 -4.48 -25.97
C ASP A 192 35.16 -4.88 -24.85
N GLU A 193 34.92 -4.38 -23.63
CA GLU A 193 35.66 -4.77 -22.44
C GLU A 193 34.71 -5.19 -21.31
N TRP A 194 35.09 -6.19 -20.52
CA TRP A 194 34.36 -6.56 -19.31
C TRP A 194 34.94 -5.81 -18.11
N LEU A 195 34.24 -4.77 -17.66
CA LEU A 195 34.70 -3.90 -16.59
C LEU A 195 33.83 -4.07 -15.33
N LYS A 196 34.46 -3.97 -14.16
CA LYS A 196 33.74 -3.80 -12.89
C LYS A 196 33.49 -2.31 -12.67
N PRO A 197 32.37 -1.91 -12.08
CA PRO A 197 32.15 -0.52 -11.68
C PRO A 197 33.29 -0.04 -10.79
N SER A 198 33.71 1.21 -10.96
CA SER A 198 34.66 1.85 -10.04
C SER A 198 34.09 1.86 -8.62
N GLU A 199 34.95 1.88 -7.60
CA GLU A 199 34.45 2.08 -6.24
C GLU A 199 33.66 3.39 -6.16
N PRO A 200 32.53 3.43 -5.42
CA PRO A 200 31.80 4.67 -5.21
C PRO A 200 32.78 5.71 -4.67
N GLU A 201 32.78 6.91 -5.25
CA GLU A 201 33.51 8.01 -4.64
C GLU A 201 33.00 8.16 -3.21
N LYS A 202 33.89 8.01 -2.22
CA LYS A 202 33.57 8.36 -0.85
C LYS A 202 33.26 9.85 -0.87
N ARG A 203 31.97 10.22 -0.86
CA ARG A 203 31.56 11.60 -0.63
C ARG A 203 32.33 12.03 0.61
N GLU A 204 33.12 13.10 0.49
CA GLU A 204 33.67 13.79 1.66
C GLU A 204 32.49 14.42 2.39
N VAL A 205 31.73 13.57 3.08
CA VAL A 205 30.80 13.98 4.09
C VAL A 205 31.68 14.72 5.08
N MET A 206 31.54 16.06 5.11
CA MET A 206 32.29 16.91 6.02
C MET A 206 32.08 16.34 7.41
N MET A 207 33.08 15.61 7.93
CA MET A 207 32.97 15.03 9.27
C MET A 207 32.67 16.19 10.21
N GLY A 208 31.54 16.13 10.91
CA GLY A 208 31.18 17.11 11.92
C GLY A 208 32.34 17.20 12.90
N LYS A 209 33.17 18.24 12.77
CA LYS A 209 34.21 18.52 13.76
C LYS A 209 33.53 19.31 14.85
N VAL A 210 33.38 18.69 16.02
CA VAL A 210 33.04 19.41 17.24
C VAL A 210 34.31 20.13 17.70
N ASP A 211 34.19 21.40 18.02
CA ASP A 211 35.27 22.18 18.63
C ASP A 211 35.75 21.49 19.94
N GLU A 212 37.05 21.46 20.21
CA GLU A 212 37.60 20.81 21.42
C GLU A 212 37.01 21.39 22.71
N ASP A 213 36.74 22.70 22.75
CA ASP A 213 36.15 23.36 23.92
C ASP A 213 34.66 23.00 24.07
N ALA A 214 33.95 22.82 22.95
CA ALA A 214 32.56 22.38 22.95
C ALA A 214 32.43 20.91 23.37
N LEU A 215 33.37 20.05 22.94
CA LEU A 215 33.38 18.64 23.25
C LEU A 215 33.56 18.39 24.75
N GLU A 216 34.43 19.15 25.43
CA GLU A 216 34.65 19.01 26.88
C GLU A 216 33.40 19.39 27.70
N TYR A 217 32.61 20.35 27.21
CA TYR A 217 31.34 20.70 27.82
C TYR A 217 30.27 19.62 27.57
N LEU A 218 30.12 19.16 26.32
CA LEU A 218 29.12 18.17 25.94
C LEU A 218 29.34 16.82 26.66
N GLN A 219 30.58 16.39 26.83
CA GLN A 219 30.93 15.16 27.55
C GLN A 219 30.56 15.18 29.05
N LYS A 220 30.25 16.35 29.62
CA LYS A 220 29.81 16.48 31.01
C LYS A 220 28.29 16.39 31.17
N LEU A 221 27.54 16.42 30.08
CA LEU A 221 26.09 16.34 30.10
C LEU A 221 25.61 14.91 30.39
N GLU A 222 24.45 14.79 31.02
CA GLU A 222 23.83 13.49 31.25
C GLU A 222 23.17 12.98 29.97
N HIS A 223 23.14 11.65 29.81
CA HIS A 223 22.49 10.97 28.70
C HIS A 223 21.08 10.50 29.08
N GLN A 224 20.06 10.96 28.36
CA GLN A 224 18.65 10.65 28.62
C GLN A 224 17.86 10.48 27.32
N GLY A 225 16.98 9.48 27.30
CA GLY A 225 16.03 9.25 26.21
C GLY A 225 16.64 8.71 24.93
N VAL A 226 15.76 8.47 23.95
CA VAL A 226 16.13 7.97 22.62
C VAL A 226 15.62 8.95 21.59
N TRP A 227 16.53 9.49 20.78
CA TRP A 227 16.19 10.50 19.77
C TRP A 227 16.16 9.89 18.38
N GLU A 228 15.33 10.44 17.53
CA GLU A 228 15.19 10.07 16.13
C GLU A 228 15.67 11.21 15.25
N ALA A 229 16.35 10.89 14.16
CA ALA A 229 16.80 11.88 13.19
C ALA A 229 16.57 11.38 11.76
N ASP A 230 15.89 12.19 10.96
CA ASP A 230 15.71 11.94 9.53
C ASP A 230 15.59 13.24 8.74
N PHE A 231 15.68 13.11 7.42
CA PHE A 231 15.29 14.15 6.49
C PHE A 231 14.43 13.60 5.35
N PHE A 232 13.49 14.39 4.85
CA PHE A 232 12.62 14.01 3.73
C PHE A 232 12.39 15.17 2.77
N ASN A 233 12.06 14.85 1.51
CA ASN A 233 11.70 15.86 0.52
C ASN A 233 10.39 16.56 0.89
N ILE A 234 10.41 17.88 0.83
CA ILE A 234 9.22 18.71 0.76
C ILE A 234 8.73 18.62 -0.70
N PRO A 235 7.45 18.28 -0.95
CA PRO A 235 6.96 17.97 -2.30
C PRO A 235 6.89 19.18 -3.24
N GLU A 236 7.13 20.39 -2.75
CA GLU A 236 7.19 21.60 -3.56
C GLU A 236 8.63 21.87 -4.01
N ALA A 237 8.85 21.83 -5.34
CA ALA A 237 10.13 22.20 -5.92
C ALA A 237 10.28 23.73 -5.91
N VAL A 238 11.44 24.20 -5.44
CA VAL A 238 11.82 25.61 -5.45
C VAL A 238 12.79 25.89 -6.60
N GLN A 239 12.77 27.12 -7.08
CA GLN A 239 13.62 27.57 -8.17
C GLN A 239 14.09 29.01 -7.89
N ASP A 240 15.40 29.19 -7.72
CA ASP A 240 15.96 30.50 -7.37
C ASP A 240 15.89 31.52 -8.52
N GLN A 241 16.11 31.07 -9.76
CA GLN A 241 16.06 31.87 -10.98
C GLN A 241 15.42 31.07 -12.12
N GLU A 242 14.83 31.76 -13.10
CA GLU A 242 14.10 31.14 -14.23
C GLU A 242 14.93 30.11 -15.04
N ASP A 243 16.25 30.28 -15.08
CA ASP A 243 17.19 29.40 -15.80
C ASP A 243 17.82 28.30 -14.92
N ASP A 244 17.63 28.36 -13.60
CA ASP A 244 18.21 27.38 -12.66
C ASP A 244 17.37 26.11 -12.61
N ARG A 245 18.01 24.97 -12.35
CA ARG A 245 17.31 23.69 -12.20
C ARG A 245 16.52 23.69 -10.89
N PRO A 246 15.19 23.50 -10.91
CA PRO A 246 14.41 23.41 -9.70
C PRO A 246 14.80 22.19 -8.86
N TYR A 247 14.70 22.34 -7.55
CA TYR A 247 15.07 21.31 -6.59
C TYR A 247 14.07 21.19 -5.46
N TYR A 248 14.02 20.01 -4.84
CA TYR A 248 13.21 19.79 -3.65
C TYR A 248 14.00 20.20 -2.42
N LEU A 249 13.36 20.91 -1.50
CA LEU A 249 13.94 21.18 -0.19
C LEU A 249 13.84 19.94 0.68
N TYR A 250 14.83 19.71 1.55
CA TYR A 250 14.75 18.72 2.59
C TYR A 250 14.23 19.35 3.88
N SER A 251 13.19 18.76 4.46
CA SER A 251 12.85 18.97 5.86
C SER A 251 13.73 18.07 6.71
N ILE A 252 14.41 18.65 7.69
CA ILE A 252 15.27 18.00 8.68
C ILE A 252 14.48 17.92 9.98
N LEU A 253 14.29 16.74 10.53
CA LEU A 253 13.59 16.58 11.81
C LEU A 253 14.43 15.84 12.85
N TRP A 254 14.26 16.27 14.09
CA TRP A 254 14.70 15.56 15.28
C TRP A 254 13.49 15.33 16.19
N GLY A 255 13.33 14.11 16.65
CA GLY A 255 12.23 13.70 17.53
C GLY A 255 12.71 12.94 18.75
N GLU A 256 11.87 12.86 19.78
CA GLU A 256 12.08 11.99 20.93
C GLU A 256 11.10 10.81 20.84
N THR A 257 11.65 9.59 20.88
CA THR A 257 10.95 8.35 20.50
C THR A 257 9.79 8.05 21.45
N GLU A 258 10.01 8.10 22.77
CA GLU A 258 9.03 7.62 23.74
C GLU A 258 7.82 8.55 23.89
N SER A 259 8.05 9.86 23.74
CA SER A 259 7.02 10.90 23.88
C SER A 259 6.36 11.29 22.56
N GLY A 260 6.96 10.95 21.42
CA GLY A 260 6.48 11.37 20.09
C GLY A 260 6.71 12.86 19.80
N ILE A 261 7.47 13.56 20.65
CA ILE A 261 7.65 15.01 20.53
C ILE A 261 8.72 15.34 19.49
N ILE A 262 8.42 16.29 18.60
CA ILE A 262 9.43 16.89 17.71
C ILE A 262 10.31 17.86 18.52
N LEU A 263 11.59 17.53 18.62
CA LEU A 263 12.59 18.29 19.36
C LEU A 263 13.05 19.53 18.57
N ASN A 264 13.20 19.39 17.25
CA ASN A 264 13.55 20.50 16.36
C ASN A 264 13.26 20.15 14.90
N ALA A 265 13.11 21.20 14.08
CA ALA A 265 12.93 21.10 12.64
C ALA A 265 13.85 22.09 11.91
N GLY A 266 14.18 21.79 10.65
CA GLY A 266 14.93 22.69 9.79
C GLY A 266 14.66 22.41 8.32
N VAL A 267 15.11 23.32 7.46
CA VAL A 267 15.04 23.17 6.00
C VAL A 267 16.43 23.27 5.43
N ALA A 268 16.73 22.42 4.45
CA ALA A 268 18.00 22.43 3.77
C ALA A 268 17.82 22.19 2.26
N GLU A 269 18.69 22.81 1.46
CA GLU A 269 18.86 22.38 0.07
C GLU A 269 19.43 20.95 -0.01
N PRO A 270 19.29 20.23 -1.13
CA PRO A 270 19.77 18.86 -1.27
C PRO A 270 21.25 18.64 -0.91
N ASN A 271 22.09 19.66 -1.08
CA ASN A 271 23.52 19.60 -0.77
C ASN A 271 23.88 20.14 0.63
N GLN A 272 22.89 20.57 1.42
CA GLN A 272 23.10 21.24 2.72
C GLN A 272 22.44 20.52 3.91
N TRP A 273 21.80 19.37 3.70
CA TRP A 273 21.11 18.65 4.80
C TRP A 273 22.03 18.30 5.97
N ALA A 274 23.28 17.92 5.71
CA ALA A 274 24.20 17.45 6.76
C ALA A 274 24.63 18.58 7.73
N PRO A 275 25.11 19.75 7.26
CA PRO A 275 25.33 20.90 8.12
C PRO A 275 24.10 21.30 8.95
N VAL A 276 22.93 21.38 8.32
CA VAL A 276 21.68 21.78 8.99
C VAL A 276 21.27 20.73 10.04
N LEU A 277 21.39 19.44 9.74
CA LEU A 277 21.13 18.35 10.69
C LEU A 277 21.98 18.50 11.97
N LEU A 278 23.26 18.81 11.82
CA LEU A 278 24.18 18.98 12.95
C LEU A 278 23.88 20.28 13.73
N GLU A 279 23.56 21.37 13.04
CA GLU A 279 23.13 22.63 13.66
C GLU A 279 21.89 22.41 14.53
N LYS A 280 20.87 21.72 14.01
CA LYS A 280 19.64 21.39 14.76
C LYS A 280 19.91 20.52 15.97
N PHE A 281 20.82 19.54 15.87
CA PHE A 281 21.28 18.78 17.04
C PHE A 281 21.90 19.68 18.11
N GLN A 282 22.78 20.61 17.73
CA GLN A 282 23.43 21.53 18.68
C GLN A 282 22.44 22.45 19.37
N GLU A 283 21.43 22.96 18.63
CA GLU A 283 20.34 23.75 19.20
C GLU A 283 19.55 22.97 20.25
N ILE A 284 19.18 21.71 19.95
CA ILE A 284 18.45 20.83 20.88
C ILE A 284 19.25 20.64 22.17
N VAL A 285 20.52 20.26 22.05
CA VAL A 285 21.38 19.99 23.22
C VAL A 285 21.57 21.26 24.05
N LYS A 286 21.73 22.42 23.41
CA LYS A 286 21.84 23.71 24.11
C LYS A 286 20.55 24.04 24.88
N ASN A 287 19.39 23.69 24.35
CA ASN A 287 18.09 23.98 24.96
C ASN A 287 17.75 23.00 26.09
N ILE A 288 17.91 21.70 25.86
CA ILE A 288 17.53 20.64 26.81
C ILE A 288 18.61 20.45 27.88
N GLN A 289 19.86 20.82 27.59
CA GLN A 289 21.02 20.62 28.48
C GLN A 289 21.26 19.14 28.81
N SER A 290 20.96 18.24 27.87
CA SER A 290 21.22 16.80 27.94
C SER A 290 21.63 16.24 26.57
N LEU A 291 22.20 15.04 26.57
CA LEU A 291 22.46 14.25 25.36
C LEU A 291 21.50 13.05 25.30
N PRO A 292 21.22 12.49 24.12
CA PRO A 292 20.51 11.21 24.02
C PRO A 292 21.39 10.05 24.47
N GLN A 293 20.75 8.98 24.97
CA GLN A 293 21.43 7.69 25.15
C GLN A 293 21.65 7.02 23.79
N GLU A 294 20.63 7.08 22.94
CA GLU A 294 20.62 6.48 21.62
C GLU A 294 20.05 7.47 20.59
N ILE A 295 20.62 7.48 19.39
CA ILE A 295 20.04 8.11 18.20
C ILE A 295 19.67 7.00 17.20
N MET A 296 18.39 6.99 16.80
CA MET A 296 17.86 6.12 15.76
C MET A 296 17.77 6.87 14.43
N VAL A 297 18.19 6.21 13.35
CA VAL A 297 18.16 6.77 11.99
C VAL A 297 17.69 5.73 10.98
N LYS A 298 17.03 6.17 9.90
CA LYS A 298 16.59 5.27 8.82
C LYS A 298 17.61 5.18 7.68
N LYS A 299 18.18 6.33 7.32
CA LYS A 299 19.07 6.54 6.18
C LYS A 299 20.54 6.24 6.52
N GLU A 300 21.22 5.52 5.64
CA GLU A 300 22.62 5.12 5.84
C GLU A 300 23.57 6.34 5.79
N GLU A 301 23.22 7.35 5.01
CA GLU A 301 23.96 8.60 4.89
C GLU A 301 24.03 9.34 6.24
N ILE A 302 22.92 9.37 6.97
CA ILE A 302 22.84 9.98 8.31
C ILE A 302 23.69 9.17 9.30
N LEU A 303 23.58 7.83 9.24
CA LEU A 303 24.38 6.93 10.07
C LEU A 303 25.89 7.20 9.89
N ILE A 304 26.35 7.28 8.64
CA ILE A 304 27.76 7.55 8.31
C ILE A 304 28.18 8.94 8.80
N PHE A 305 27.32 9.95 8.61
CA PHE A 305 27.61 11.33 8.99
C PHE A 305 27.70 11.54 10.51
N LEU A 306 26.77 10.98 11.29
CA LEU A 306 26.71 11.20 12.73
C LEU A 306 27.72 10.35 13.50
N LYS A 307 28.14 9.20 12.96
CA LYS A 307 29.01 8.23 13.65
C LYS A 307 30.27 8.83 14.30
N PRO A 308 31.04 9.73 13.66
CA PRO A 308 32.22 10.33 14.31
C PRO A 308 31.86 11.15 15.56
N VAL A 309 30.76 11.92 15.48
CA VAL A 309 30.30 12.80 16.57
C VAL A 309 29.72 11.98 17.71
N THR A 310 28.81 11.03 17.41
CA THR A 310 28.19 10.18 18.44
C THR A 310 29.21 9.31 19.16
N THR A 311 30.22 8.80 18.45
CA THR A 311 31.31 8.03 19.07
C THR A 311 32.11 8.87 20.07
N GLN A 312 32.40 10.14 19.76
CA GLN A 312 33.15 11.03 20.66
C GLN A 312 32.32 11.46 21.89
N LEU A 313 31.01 11.54 21.73
CA LEU A 313 30.06 11.91 22.77
C LEU A 313 29.54 10.72 23.59
N GLY A 314 29.86 9.48 23.21
CA GLY A 314 29.39 8.29 23.91
C GLY A 314 27.90 7.99 23.70
N ILE A 315 27.34 8.40 22.55
CA ILE A 315 25.94 8.19 22.16
C ILE A 315 25.85 6.93 21.30
N GLU A 316 24.92 6.02 21.61
CA GLU A 316 24.63 4.87 20.76
C GLU A 316 23.94 5.32 19.46
N LEU A 317 24.33 4.76 18.31
CA LEU A 317 23.79 5.13 17.02
C LEU A 317 23.32 3.87 16.28
N ARG A 318 22.02 3.77 16.02
CA ARG A 318 21.39 2.58 15.45
C ARG A 318 20.59 2.91 14.19
N ARG A 319 20.73 2.04 13.18
CA ARG A 319 19.86 2.09 11.99
C ARG A 319 18.61 1.24 12.24
N VAL A 320 17.44 1.80 11.97
CA VAL A 320 16.14 1.14 12.15
C VAL A 320 15.27 1.30 10.90
N PRO A 321 14.31 0.38 10.64
CA PRO A 321 13.46 0.46 9.46
C PRO A 321 12.34 1.51 9.57
N TYR A 322 11.99 1.94 10.80
CA TYR A 322 10.90 2.86 11.11
C TYR A 322 11.30 3.77 12.27
N LEU A 323 10.86 5.04 12.23
CA LEU A 323 11.10 6.05 13.25
C LEU A 323 9.74 6.49 13.81
N GLU A 324 9.43 6.12 15.06
CA GLU A 324 8.09 6.19 15.63
C GLU A 324 7.56 7.62 15.72
N ALA A 325 8.34 8.55 16.26
CA ALA A 325 7.97 9.95 16.37
C ALA A 325 7.98 10.66 15.01
N LEU A 326 9.01 10.41 14.19
CA LEU A 326 9.17 11.12 12.93
C LEU A 326 8.23 10.64 11.83
N ASP A 327 7.95 9.33 11.73
CA ASP A 327 7.00 8.80 10.76
C ASP A 327 5.55 9.20 11.14
N GLU A 328 5.18 9.19 12.43
CA GLU A 328 3.86 9.68 12.89
C GLU A 328 3.69 11.18 12.58
N PHE A 329 4.71 11.99 12.87
CA PHE A 329 4.67 13.42 12.55
C PHE A 329 4.56 13.65 11.03
N ARG A 330 5.31 12.91 10.22
CA ARG A 330 5.21 12.95 8.75
C ARG A 330 3.80 12.57 8.26
N GLU A 331 3.14 11.60 8.88
CA GLU A 331 1.75 11.25 8.58
C GLU A 331 0.79 12.40 8.89
N THR A 332 0.99 13.12 10.01
CA THR A 332 0.16 14.28 10.36
C THR A 332 0.32 15.42 9.35
N LEU A 333 1.53 15.69 8.86
CA LEU A 333 1.80 16.76 7.88
C LEU A 333 1.09 16.53 6.54
N GLY A 334 0.93 15.27 6.11
CA GLY A 334 0.18 14.92 4.89
C GLY A 334 -1.32 15.21 4.95
N HIS A 335 -1.88 15.52 6.13
CA HIS A 335 -3.31 15.80 6.33
C HIS A 335 -3.66 17.30 6.32
N PHE A 336 -2.67 18.21 6.42
CA PHE A 336 -2.86 19.66 6.65
C PHE A 336 -2.28 20.56 5.54
N GLY A 337 -2.22 20.10 4.29
CA GLY A 337 -1.58 20.80 3.17
C GLY A 337 -2.09 22.21 2.78
N ASP A 338 -2.89 22.87 3.62
CA ASP A 338 -3.36 24.27 3.47
C ASP A 338 -3.19 25.11 4.77
N ASP A 339 -2.47 24.61 5.80
CA ASP A 339 -2.37 25.30 7.10
C ASP A 339 -1.11 26.20 7.16
N GLU A 340 -1.31 27.52 7.06
CA GLU A 340 -0.22 28.52 7.02
C GLU A 340 0.67 28.50 8.29
N GLU A 341 0.11 28.20 9.47
CA GLU A 341 0.87 28.13 10.74
C GLU A 341 1.84 26.93 10.77
N LEU A 342 1.45 25.79 10.21
CA LEU A 342 2.31 24.60 10.13
C LEU A 342 3.42 24.75 9.09
N MET A 343 3.16 25.50 8.01
CA MET A 343 4.17 25.88 7.01
C MET A 343 5.24 26.81 7.61
N ASP A 344 4.88 27.74 8.49
CA ASP A 344 5.85 28.63 9.15
C ASP A 344 6.76 27.89 10.16
N ILE A 345 6.25 26.86 10.84
CA ILE A 345 7.06 25.94 11.67
C ILE A 345 8.03 25.13 10.79
N MET A 346 7.54 24.62 9.65
CA MET A 346 8.36 23.87 8.69
C MET A 346 9.48 24.71 8.08
N LEU A 347 9.20 25.96 7.76
CA LEU A 347 10.16 26.89 7.15
C LEU A 347 11.15 27.49 8.18
N GLY A 348 10.99 27.17 9.47
CA GLY A 348 11.83 27.69 10.54
C GLY A 348 11.58 29.17 10.86
N ASN A 349 10.40 29.69 10.51
CA ASN A 349 10.02 31.09 10.70
C ASN A 349 9.51 31.38 12.12
N GLU A 350 9.03 30.37 12.86
CA GLU A 350 8.59 30.47 14.27
C GLU A 350 9.15 29.32 15.12
N SER A 351 9.40 29.57 16.41
CA SER A 351 9.82 28.54 17.35
C SER A 351 8.62 27.91 18.04
N ILE A 352 8.65 26.59 18.30
CA ILE A 352 7.60 25.88 19.05
C ILE A 352 7.35 26.50 20.45
N GLN A 353 8.29 27.28 20.98
CA GLN A 353 8.14 28.00 22.24
C GLN A 353 7.14 29.16 22.17
N ASP A 354 6.95 29.77 20.99
CA ASP A 354 6.06 30.93 20.83
C ASP A 354 4.57 30.53 20.86
N LEU A 355 4.25 29.26 20.60
CA LEU A 355 2.91 28.66 20.75
C LEU A 355 2.58 28.23 22.20
N LEU A 356 3.57 28.24 23.10
CA LEU A 356 3.41 27.82 24.50
C LEU A 356 3.26 28.98 25.50
N GLU A 357 3.32 30.23 25.02
CA GLU A 357 3.07 31.42 25.83
C GLU A 357 1.86 32.20 25.31
N ASP A 358 0.64 31.71 25.58
CA ASP A 358 -0.50 32.62 25.75
C ASP A 358 -1.55 32.09 26.74
N ASP A 359 -2.01 33.01 27.59
CA ASP A 359 -2.71 32.81 28.86
C ASP A 359 -4.01 31.98 28.79
N ALA A 360 -4.01 30.77 29.35
CA ALA A 360 -5.24 30.06 29.76
C ALA A 360 -5.37 30.06 31.30
N PRO A 361 -6.51 30.50 31.87
CA PRO A 361 -6.62 30.77 33.30
C PRO A 361 -6.59 29.48 34.12
N GLN A 362 -5.79 29.49 35.21
CA GLN A 362 -5.86 28.44 36.23
C GLN A 362 -7.25 28.42 36.87
N LEU A 363 -7.96 27.30 36.71
CA LEU A 363 -9.20 27.01 37.42
C LEU A 363 -8.86 26.64 38.87
N ASP A 364 -9.47 27.34 39.82
CA ASP A 364 -9.24 27.11 41.24
C ASP A 364 -9.88 25.80 41.76
N GLU A 365 -9.34 25.29 42.86
CA GLU A 365 -9.78 24.07 43.54
C GLU A 365 -11.27 24.06 43.91
N GLU A 366 -11.90 25.24 44.02
CA GLU A 366 -13.32 25.37 44.34
C GLU A 366 -14.21 25.12 43.12
N THR A 367 -13.78 25.54 41.93
CA THR A 367 -14.45 25.23 40.66
C THR A 367 -14.36 23.75 40.30
N ILE A 368 -13.23 23.10 40.62
CA ILE A 368 -13.06 21.64 40.49
C ILE A 368 -14.01 20.89 41.45
N LYS A 369 -14.19 21.38 42.69
CA LYS A 369 -15.14 20.80 43.66
C LYS A 369 -16.60 20.99 43.28
N GLU A 370 -16.93 22.01 42.50
CA GLU A 370 -18.29 22.24 42.01
C GLU A 370 -18.60 21.40 40.75
N LEU A 371 -17.61 21.17 39.88
CA LEU A 371 -17.68 20.22 38.76
C LEU A 371 -17.84 18.76 39.22
N LEU A 372 -17.27 18.40 40.38
CA LEU A 372 -17.43 17.09 41.03
C LEU A 372 -18.81 16.86 41.69
N LYS A 373 -19.70 17.86 41.73
CA LYS A 373 -21.09 17.70 42.20
C LYS A 373 -22.10 17.42 41.08
N ASN A 374 -21.62 17.20 39.86
CA ASN A 374 -22.48 16.82 38.74
C ASN A 374 -23.02 15.39 38.95
N LYS A 375 -24.33 15.27 39.19
CA LYS A 375 -25.05 14.01 39.46
C LYS A 375 -24.90 12.96 38.36
N SER A 376 -24.42 13.34 37.19
CA SER A 376 -24.18 12.44 36.05
C SER A 376 -22.89 11.63 36.18
N ILE A 377 -21.90 12.08 36.97
CA ILE A 377 -20.61 11.37 37.14
C ILE A 377 -20.65 10.42 38.34
N GLN A 378 -21.47 10.70 39.36
CA GLN A 378 -21.76 9.76 40.46
C GLN A 378 -22.57 8.51 40.01
N ALA A 379 -23.20 8.55 38.84
CA ALA A 379 -23.92 7.42 38.26
C ALA A 379 -22.98 6.39 37.59
N LEU A 380 -21.81 6.81 37.11
CA LEU A 380 -20.86 5.92 36.42
C LEU A 380 -19.91 5.16 37.36
N ILE A 381 -19.81 5.59 38.62
CA ILE A 381 -18.94 4.94 39.63
C ILE A 381 -19.70 3.91 40.49
N ASN A 382 -21.04 3.91 40.48
CA ASN A 382 -21.85 3.03 41.35
C ASN A 382 -22.55 1.85 40.65
N GLU A 383 -22.34 1.61 39.35
CA GLU A 383 -22.94 0.46 38.63
C GLU A 383 -21.98 -0.73 38.41
N ARG A 384 -21.17 -1.03 39.43
CA ARG A 384 -20.81 -2.41 39.78
C ARG A 384 -21.01 -2.58 41.27
N LEU A 385 -22.22 -3.01 41.64
CA LEU A 385 -22.61 -3.86 42.78
C LEU A 385 -24.08 -3.57 43.14
N ASN A 386 -25.02 -4.38 42.62
CA ASN A 386 -26.02 -5.12 43.40
C ASN A 386 -27.08 -5.77 42.48
N GLU A 387 -27.19 -7.09 42.61
CA GLU A 387 -28.35 -7.89 42.22
C GLU A 387 -29.58 -7.51 43.05
N GLU A 388 -30.77 -7.61 42.45
CA GLU A 388 -31.95 -8.39 42.93
C GLU A 388 -33.30 -7.81 42.45
N ASP A 389 -34.08 -8.71 41.84
CA ASP A 389 -35.55 -8.83 41.74
C ASP A 389 -36.47 -7.66 41.31
N TYR A 390 -37.26 -7.88 40.24
CA TYR A 390 -38.71 -8.22 40.32
C TYR A 390 -39.39 -8.23 38.92
N ASN A 391 -39.68 -9.43 38.41
CA ASN A 391 -40.99 -9.95 37.99
C ASN A 391 -42.09 -9.09 37.29
N ILE A 392 -42.58 -9.66 36.16
CA ILE A 392 -44.00 -9.95 35.80
C ILE A 392 -44.83 -8.96 34.93
N SER A 393 -44.87 -9.26 33.60
CA SER A 393 -46.02 -9.79 32.81
C SER A 393 -47.14 -8.93 32.13
N VAL A 394 -47.40 -9.29 30.85
CA VAL A 394 -48.65 -9.34 29.98
C VAL A 394 -49.42 -8.02 29.68
N THR A 395 -50.17 -7.75 28.58
CA THR A 395 -50.77 -8.50 27.43
C THR A 395 -51.16 -7.55 26.26
N VAL A 396 -51.36 -8.16 25.09
CA VAL A 396 -51.81 -7.72 23.74
C VAL A 396 -53.18 -6.99 23.66
N LYS A 397 -53.36 -6.10 22.66
CA LYS A 397 -54.57 -5.98 21.81
C LYS A 397 -54.38 -5.17 20.52
N ASN A 398 -54.75 -5.77 19.38
CA ASN A 398 -54.91 -5.16 18.06
C ASN A 398 -56.38 -4.73 17.87
N PRO A 399 -56.68 -3.54 17.30
CA PRO A 399 -58.05 -3.25 16.87
C PRO A 399 -58.15 -2.49 15.53
N TYR A 400 -57.83 -3.09 14.38
CA TYR A 400 -58.53 -2.74 13.13
C TYR A 400 -58.71 -3.96 12.22
N ASP A 401 -59.77 -4.71 12.49
CA ASP A 401 -60.46 -5.56 11.53
C ASP A 401 -61.85 -4.98 11.28
N LYS A 402 -62.19 -4.70 10.02
CA LYS A 402 -63.56 -4.58 9.51
C LYS A 402 -63.61 -4.98 8.03
N GLY A 403 -63.73 -6.30 7.84
CA GLY A 403 -64.60 -7.01 6.90
C GLY A 403 -65.07 -6.36 5.59
N ASN A 404 -64.85 -7.07 4.48
CA ASN A 404 -65.96 -7.65 3.71
C ASN A 404 -65.51 -8.85 2.85
N SER A 405 -66.40 -9.83 2.82
CA SER A 405 -66.30 -11.19 2.29
C SER A 405 -66.24 -11.31 0.76
N TYR A 406 -65.61 -12.36 0.23
CA TYR A 406 -66.25 -13.37 -0.63
C TYR A 406 -65.39 -14.66 -0.75
N THR A 407 -66.10 -15.76 -0.96
CA THR A 407 -65.79 -17.18 -0.75
C THR A 407 -65.04 -17.89 -1.89
N GLY A 408 -64.23 -18.91 -1.57
CA GLY A 408 -64.21 -20.16 -2.37
C GLY A 408 -62.87 -20.78 -2.80
N THR A 409 -62.27 -21.57 -1.89
CA THR A 409 -61.67 -22.93 -2.07
C THR A 409 -60.41 -23.24 -2.92
N LYS A 410 -59.52 -24.01 -2.24
CA LYS A 410 -58.36 -24.86 -2.65
C LYS A 410 -57.04 -24.10 -2.86
N GLN A 411 -55.93 -24.37 -2.17
CA GLN A 411 -55.43 -25.60 -1.54
C GLN A 411 -54.45 -25.22 -0.41
N THR A 412 -54.52 -25.91 0.73
CA THR A 412 -53.54 -25.86 1.83
C THR A 412 -52.24 -26.57 1.44
N THR A 413 -51.12 -25.89 1.58
CA THR A 413 -49.84 -26.48 2.02
C THR A 413 -49.26 -25.58 3.11
N LEU A 414 -48.79 -26.22 4.17
CA LEU A 414 -48.36 -25.63 5.43
C LEU A 414 -47.26 -24.57 5.23
N PHE A 415 -47.37 -23.50 6.00
CA PHE A 415 -46.23 -22.64 6.32
C PHE A 415 -45.25 -23.48 7.12
N ASP A 416 -44.20 -23.99 6.48
CA ASP A 416 -43.00 -24.39 7.21
C ASP A 416 -42.26 -23.12 7.60
N GLU A 417 -42.14 -22.93 8.92
CA GLU A 417 -41.31 -21.91 9.55
C GLU A 417 -39.90 -21.95 8.92
N LYS A 418 -39.41 -20.79 8.46
CA LYS A 418 -38.01 -20.65 8.05
C LYS A 418 -37.13 -21.10 9.23
N PRO A 419 -36.16 -22.02 9.04
CA PRO A 419 -35.32 -22.47 10.14
C PRO A 419 -34.53 -21.29 10.71
N THR A 420 -34.62 -21.11 12.02
CA THR A 420 -33.83 -20.14 12.79
C THR A 420 -32.37 -20.58 12.75
N ILE A 421 -31.53 -19.86 11.99
CA ILE A 421 -30.09 -20.15 11.86
C ILE A 421 -29.44 -20.16 13.26
N TYR A 422 -28.86 -21.30 13.66
CA TYR A 422 -28.17 -21.41 14.95
C TYR A 422 -26.79 -20.74 14.89
N ARG A 423 -26.59 -19.63 15.62
CA ARG A 423 -25.31 -18.91 15.71
C ARG A 423 -24.70 -19.05 17.11
N PHE A 424 -23.38 -19.16 17.21
CA PHE A 424 -22.66 -19.28 18.48
C PHE A 424 -21.56 -18.21 18.63
N ILE A 425 -21.55 -17.55 19.79
CA ILE A 425 -20.47 -16.67 20.26
C ILE A 425 -20.23 -17.03 21.72
N ASP A 426 -19.00 -17.36 22.08
CA ASP A 426 -18.64 -17.63 23.48
C ASP A 426 -18.66 -16.34 24.32
N LYS A 427 -18.77 -16.48 25.64
CA LYS A 427 -18.69 -15.34 26.56
C LYS A 427 -17.24 -14.92 26.80
N THR A 428 -17.01 -13.64 27.09
CA THR A 428 -15.72 -13.18 27.62
C THR A 428 -15.42 -13.88 28.95
N ARG A 429 -14.19 -14.38 29.11
CA ARG A 429 -13.79 -15.21 30.25
C ARG A 429 -12.87 -14.42 31.19
N PRO A 430 -13.19 -14.32 32.49
CA PRO A 430 -12.38 -13.54 33.43
C PRO A 430 -10.93 -13.99 33.57
N ILE A 431 -10.63 -15.26 33.24
CA ILE A 431 -9.28 -15.81 33.41
C ILE A 431 -8.33 -15.56 32.24
N VAL A 432 -8.78 -14.83 31.20
CA VAL A 432 -7.94 -14.52 30.03
C VAL A 432 -6.70 -13.74 30.45
N ASP A 433 -6.84 -12.68 31.25
CA ASP A 433 -5.72 -11.85 31.71
C ASP A 433 -4.75 -12.66 32.59
N GLU A 434 -5.29 -13.48 33.51
CA GLU A 434 -4.47 -14.36 34.37
C GLU A 434 -3.67 -15.38 33.56
N PHE A 435 -4.24 -15.90 32.48
CA PHE A 435 -3.54 -16.80 31.56
C PHE A 435 -2.45 -16.07 30.77
N GLN A 436 -2.73 -14.86 30.26
CA GLN A 436 -1.74 -14.05 29.55
C GLN A 436 -0.56 -13.72 30.45
N GLU A 437 -0.81 -13.29 31.69
CA GLU A 437 0.26 -13.08 32.67
C GLU A 437 1.05 -14.36 32.97
N LEU A 438 0.38 -15.52 33.03
CA LEU A 438 1.04 -16.79 33.33
C LEU A 438 2.01 -17.21 32.23
N ILE A 439 1.64 -17.06 30.95
CA ILE A 439 2.49 -17.51 29.83
C ILE A 439 3.71 -16.60 29.59
N HIS A 440 3.70 -15.35 30.06
CA HIS A 440 4.83 -14.43 30.00
C HIS A 440 5.78 -14.55 31.21
N LYS A 441 5.46 -15.37 32.21
CA LYS A 441 6.33 -15.61 33.36
C LYS A 441 7.42 -16.62 33.00
N ASP A 442 8.65 -16.33 33.42
CA ASP A 442 9.80 -17.23 33.29
C ASP A 442 9.70 -18.39 34.31
N TYR A 443 8.80 -19.34 34.03
CA TYR A 443 8.57 -20.54 34.82
C TYR A 443 9.11 -21.76 34.10
N ASP A 444 9.71 -22.69 34.86
CA ASP A 444 9.97 -24.02 34.35
C ASP A 444 8.66 -24.75 33.97
N ASN A 445 8.76 -25.70 33.03
CA ASN A 445 7.61 -26.46 32.54
C ASN A 445 6.86 -27.18 33.67
N PHE A 446 7.53 -27.60 34.75
CA PHE A 446 6.87 -28.25 35.87
C PHE A 446 5.92 -27.31 36.61
N LYS A 447 6.37 -26.09 36.92
CA LYS A 447 5.60 -25.05 37.58
C LYS A 447 4.50 -24.52 36.67
N LEU A 448 4.80 -24.27 35.40
CA LEU A 448 3.83 -23.81 34.42
C LEU A 448 2.67 -24.80 34.25
N LYS A 449 2.96 -26.10 34.12
CA LYS A 449 1.93 -27.16 34.08
C LYS A 449 1.06 -27.20 35.35
N LYS A 450 1.65 -26.93 36.52
CA LYS A 450 0.89 -26.91 37.79
C LYS A 450 -0.08 -25.72 37.83
N GLU A 451 0.36 -24.53 37.40
CA GLU A 451 -0.49 -23.34 37.35
C GLU A 451 -1.57 -23.45 36.26
N LEU A 452 -1.25 -23.97 35.07
CA LEU A 452 -2.25 -24.25 34.04
C LEU A 452 -3.34 -25.20 34.53
N LYS A 453 -2.99 -26.24 35.29
CA LYS A 453 -3.96 -27.14 35.93
C LYS A 453 -4.83 -26.46 37.00
N GLN A 454 -4.36 -25.37 37.62
CA GLN A 454 -5.16 -24.57 38.53
C GLN A 454 -6.13 -23.66 37.76
N LEU A 455 -5.67 -23.04 36.67
CA LEU A 455 -6.54 -22.25 35.78
C LEU A 455 -7.63 -23.10 35.13
N ILE A 456 -7.31 -24.32 34.68
CA ILE A 456 -8.31 -25.30 34.17
C ILE A 456 -9.39 -25.60 35.23
N LYS A 457 -9.03 -25.68 36.51
CA LYS A 457 -10.01 -25.90 37.58
C LYS A 457 -10.87 -24.67 37.84
N LYS A 458 -10.32 -23.48 37.59
CA LYS A 458 -11.00 -22.20 37.82
C LYS A 458 -12.01 -21.89 36.72
N ASP A 459 -11.65 -22.12 35.47
CA ASP A 459 -12.57 -22.07 34.33
C ASP A 459 -12.25 -23.24 33.36
N PRO A 460 -12.97 -24.37 33.46
CA PRO A 460 -12.72 -25.53 32.61
C PRO A 460 -13.09 -25.32 31.15
N ASP A 461 -13.75 -24.20 30.83
CA ASP A 461 -14.30 -23.91 29.51
C ASP A 461 -13.39 -22.95 28.72
N PHE A 462 -12.32 -22.43 29.34
CA PHE A 462 -11.30 -21.65 28.65
C PHE A 462 -10.21 -22.57 28.09
N LEU A 463 -10.30 -22.89 26.80
CA LEU A 463 -9.58 -24.02 26.24
C LEU A 463 -8.10 -23.74 25.92
N ASN A 464 -7.69 -22.47 25.85
CA ASN A 464 -6.28 -22.09 25.67
C ASN A 464 -5.37 -22.64 26.79
N THR A 465 -5.91 -22.84 28.00
CA THR A 465 -5.17 -23.47 29.10
C THR A 465 -4.84 -24.95 28.82
N TYR A 466 -5.74 -25.66 28.15
CA TYR A 466 -5.52 -27.05 27.72
C TYR A 466 -4.57 -27.10 26.53
N LEU A 467 -4.74 -26.20 25.54
CA LEU A 467 -3.87 -26.13 24.37
C LEU A 467 -2.41 -25.83 24.76
N LYS A 468 -2.17 -24.88 25.66
CA LYS A 468 -0.81 -24.61 26.15
C LYS A 468 -0.23 -25.81 26.90
N LEU A 469 -1.04 -26.51 27.70
CA LEU A 469 -0.61 -27.74 28.39
C LEU A 469 -0.31 -28.88 27.41
N PHE A 470 -1.09 -28.99 26.32
CA PHE A 470 -0.85 -29.92 25.23
C PHE A 470 0.51 -29.68 24.57
N PHE A 471 0.82 -28.45 24.15
CA PHE A 471 2.12 -28.13 23.53
C PHE A 471 3.31 -28.41 24.44
N ILE A 472 3.22 -28.08 25.74
CA ILE A 472 4.30 -28.40 26.69
C ILE A 472 4.52 -29.92 26.79
N LEU A 473 3.47 -30.73 26.70
CA LEU A 473 3.59 -32.18 26.77
C LEU A 473 4.13 -32.78 25.47
N GLU A 474 3.81 -32.19 24.30
CA GLU A 474 4.41 -32.54 23.01
C GLU A 474 5.92 -32.24 23.00
N GLU A 475 6.33 -31.06 23.47
CA GLU A 475 7.75 -30.69 23.62
C GLU A 475 8.51 -31.66 24.53
N GLU A 476 7.83 -32.21 25.56
CA GLU A 476 8.38 -33.24 26.46
C GLU A 476 8.34 -34.66 25.87
N ASN A 477 7.89 -34.82 24.62
CA ASN A 477 7.67 -36.11 23.94
C ASN A 477 6.74 -37.06 24.74
N ASN A 478 5.74 -36.50 25.43
CA ASN A 478 4.74 -37.24 26.19
C ASN A 478 3.40 -37.31 25.46
N GLU A 479 3.44 -37.83 24.23
CA GLU A 479 2.31 -37.91 23.29
C GLU A 479 1.05 -38.54 23.92
N SER A 480 1.22 -39.57 24.76
CA SER A 480 0.09 -40.24 25.40
C SER A 480 -0.71 -39.33 26.33
N GLU A 481 -0.03 -38.46 27.09
CA GLU A 481 -0.69 -37.51 27.97
C GLU A 481 -1.13 -36.26 27.21
N ALA A 482 -0.34 -35.79 26.24
CA ALA A 482 -0.68 -34.69 25.35
C ALA A 482 -2.02 -34.94 24.65
N ASN A 483 -2.17 -36.10 24.01
CA ASN A 483 -3.42 -36.51 23.35
C ASN A 483 -4.62 -36.54 24.29
N LYS A 484 -4.46 -36.99 25.54
CA LYS A 484 -5.56 -36.97 26.52
C LYS A 484 -5.97 -35.55 26.91
N ILE A 485 -5.04 -34.60 26.94
CA ILE A 485 -5.34 -33.20 27.21
C ILE A 485 -6.08 -32.59 26.01
N LEU A 486 -5.61 -32.85 24.79
CA LEU A 486 -6.26 -32.39 23.57
C LEU A 486 -7.67 -33.00 23.41
N ASP A 487 -7.86 -34.28 23.71
CA ASP A 487 -9.17 -34.95 23.71
C ASP A 487 -10.15 -34.32 24.69
N LYS A 488 -9.66 -33.87 25.86
CA LYS A 488 -10.48 -33.14 26.84
C LYS A 488 -10.86 -31.76 26.31
N ALA A 489 -9.91 -31.03 25.73
CA ALA A 489 -10.17 -29.72 25.14
C ALA A 489 -11.20 -29.82 24.01
N TYR A 490 -11.01 -30.76 23.08
CA TYR A 490 -11.94 -31.04 21.99
C TYR A 490 -13.33 -31.42 22.52
N LYS A 491 -13.42 -32.37 23.46
CA LYS A 491 -14.71 -32.75 24.04
C LYS A 491 -15.42 -31.54 24.64
N ARG A 492 -14.68 -30.67 25.33
CA ARG A 492 -15.27 -29.48 25.94
C ARG A 492 -15.69 -28.44 24.90
N ALA A 493 -14.89 -28.27 23.84
CA ALA A 493 -15.25 -27.43 22.69
C ALA A 493 -16.59 -27.86 22.08
N VAL A 494 -16.76 -29.16 21.82
CA VAL A 494 -18.02 -29.70 21.28
C VAL A 494 -19.19 -29.50 22.25
N GLU A 495 -18.99 -29.73 23.55
CA GLU A 495 -20.02 -29.49 24.57
C GLU A 495 -20.44 -28.01 24.67
N LEU A 496 -19.52 -27.07 24.42
CA LEU A 496 -19.82 -25.64 24.46
C LEU A 496 -20.69 -25.20 23.28
N ILE A 497 -20.40 -25.72 22.08
CA ILE A 497 -21.03 -25.26 20.84
C ILE A 497 -22.26 -26.05 20.45
N THR A 498 -22.53 -27.19 21.08
CA THR A 498 -23.68 -28.02 20.72
C THR A 498 -24.95 -27.53 21.41
N ASN A 499 -26.03 -27.36 20.63
CA ASN A 499 -27.33 -26.99 21.19
C ASN A 499 -27.98 -28.18 21.94
N GLU A 500 -29.16 -27.97 22.51
CA GLU A 500 -29.92 -29.02 23.24
C GLU A 500 -30.29 -30.24 22.38
N LYS A 501 -30.28 -30.09 21.04
CA LYS A 501 -30.52 -31.18 20.08
C LYS A 501 -29.23 -31.91 19.67
N GLY A 502 -28.07 -31.48 20.16
CA GLY A 502 -26.76 -32.02 19.79
C GLY A 502 -26.23 -31.52 18.45
N GLU A 503 -26.80 -30.44 17.91
CA GLU A 503 -26.40 -29.85 16.63
C GLU A 503 -25.31 -28.80 16.85
N TRP A 504 -24.31 -28.79 15.96
CA TRP A 504 -23.29 -27.75 15.89
C TRP A 504 -23.89 -26.45 15.33
N PRO A 505 -23.30 -25.28 15.61
CA PRO A 505 -23.78 -24.02 15.06
C PRO A 505 -23.69 -24.02 13.54
N GLU A 506 -24.63 -23.34 12.89
CA GLU A 506 -24.53 -23.04 11.48
C GLU A 506 -23.50 -21.93 11.23
N ILE A 507 -23.29 -21.04 12.20
CA ILE A 507 -22.31 -19.95 12.12
C ILE A 507 -21.57 -19.79 13.46
N MET A 508 -20.25 -19.90 13.42
CA MET A 508 -19.33 -19.62 14.51
C MET A 508 -18.00 -19.12 13.94
N THR A 509 -17.87 -17.81 13.79
CA THR A 509 -16.70 -17.19 13.15
C THR A 509 -15.53 -16.99 14.12
N GLY A 510 -14.29 -17.14 13.63
CA GLY A 510 -13.05 -16.84 14.34
C GLY A 510 -12.73 -15.35 14.53
N ASP A 511 -13.47 -14.45 13.87
CA ASP A 511 -13.38 -12.99 14.09
C ASP A 511 -13.70 -12.59 15.54
N HIS A 512 -14.57 -13.36 16.20
CA HIS A 512 -14.83 -13.21 17.63
C HIS A 512 -13.69 -13.87 18.40
N ILE A 513 -12.89 -13.05 19.08
CA ILE A 513 -11.76 -13.51 19.92
C ILE A 513 -12.22 -14.57 20.93
N GLU A 514 -13.45 -14.45 21.43
CA GLU A 514 -14.07 -15.41 22.35
C GLU A 514 -14.23 -16.82 21.75
N ASN A 515 -14.38 -16.95 20.43
CA ASN A 515 -14.55 -18.22 19.74
C ASN A 515 -13.21 -18.93 19.45
N GLN A 516 -12.09 -18.19 19.41
CA GLN A 516 -10.82 -18.69 18.89
C GLN A 516 -10.31 -19.91 19.65
N HIS A 517 -10.39 -19.93 20.99
CA HIS A 517 -9.91 -21.07 21.78
C HIS A 517 -10.70 -22.37 21.51
N ILE A 518 -11.98 -22.27 21.12
CA ILE A 518 -12.82 -23.40 20.73
C ILE A 518 -12.46 -23.87 19.32
N ILE A 519 -12.39 -22.94 18.36
CA ILE A 519 -12.01 -23.24 16.97
C ILE A 519 -10.63 -23.90 16.93
N ASN A 520 -9.65 -23.35 17.64
CA ASN A 520 -8.30 -23.89 17.75
C ASN A 520 -8.32 -25.30 18.34
N SER A 521 -9.14 -25.57 19.36
CA SER A 521 -9.25 -26.90 19.97
C SER A 521 -9.78 -27.96 18.99
N ILE A 522 -10.72 -27.60 18.13
CA ILE A 522 -11.24 -28.50 17.09
C ILE A 522 -10.21 -28.66 15.97
N TYR A 523 -9.56 -27.56 15.56
CA TYR A 523 -8.53 -27.57 14.51
C TYR A 523 -7.35 -28.47 14.89
N TYR A 524 -6.75 -28.25 16.07
CA TYR A 524 -5.64 -29.08 16.55
C TYR A 524 -6.05 -30.54 16.75
N LYS A 525 -7.31 -30.81 17.11
CA LYS A 525 -7.78 -32.19 17.15
C LYS A 525 -7.84 -32.81 15.75
N ALA A 526 -8.24 -32.04 14.73
CA ALA A 526 -8.29 -32.52 13.36
C ALA A 526 -6.89 -32.80 12.79
N THR A 527 -5.91 -31.91 13.02
CA THR A 527 -4.52 -32.14 12.60
C THR A 527 -3.90 -33.34 13.32
N ASN A 528 -4.16 -33.47 14.62
CA ASN A 528 -3.76 -34.65 15.40
C ASN A 528 -4.37 -35.94 14.85
N LEU A 529 -5.64 -35.95 14.43
CA LEU A 529 -6.22 -37.15 13.80
C LEU A 529 -5.52 -37.49 12.48
N TRP A 530 -5.11 -36.49 11.70
CA TRP A 530 -4.34 -36.68 10.47
C TRP A 530 -2.95 -37.27 10.75
N GLU A 531 -2.24 -36.79 11.77
CA GLU A 531 -0.97 -37.36 12.28
C GLU A 531 -1.07 -38.85 12.62
N TYR A 532 -2.19 -39.26 13.23
CA TYR A 532 -2.43 -40.66 13.57
C TYR A 532 -3.07 -41.48 12.41
N GLY A 533 -3.09 -40.93 11.19
CA GLY A 533 -3.59 -41.61 9.99
C GLY A 533 -5.12 -41.77 9.94
N LYS A 534 -5.86 -41.09 10.80
CA LYS A 534 -7.34 -41.05 10.84
C LYS A 534 -7.87 -39.96 9.91
N VAL A 535 -7.60 -40.16 8.62
CA VAL A 535 -7.81 -39.15 7.57
C VAL A 535 -9.28 -38.76 7.42
N ASP A 536 -10.20 -39.73 7.47
CA ASP A 536 -11.64 -39.46 7.29
C ASP A 536 -12.19 -38.61 8.45
N GLU A 537 -11.78 -38.91 9.68
CA GLU A 537 -12.17 -38.15 10.87
C GLU A 537 -11.54 -36.74 10.87
N ALA A 538 -10.29 -36.60 10.42
CA ALA A 538 -9.64 -35.31 10.25
C ALA A 538 -10.39 -34.44 9.23
N LEU A 539 -10.67 -34.97 8.04
CA LEU A 539 -11.43 -34.26 7.00
C LEU A 539 -12.84 -33.90 7.47
N PHE A 540 -13.50 -34.77 8.23
CA PHE A 540 -14.82 -34.46 8.80
C PHE A 540 -14.76 -33.21 9.67
N LEU A 541 -13.81 -33.13 10.62
CA LEU A 541 -13.68 -31.98 11.51
C LEU A 541 -13.29 -30.70 10.77
N LEU A 542 -12.33 -30.77 9.84
CA LEU A 542 -11.91 -29.62 9.05
C LEU A 542 -13.07 -29.08 8.19
N ARG A 543 -13.88 -29.96 7.59
CA ARG A 543 -15.08 -29.56 6.84
C ARG A 543 -16.16 -28.98 7.76
N GLN A 544 -16.31 -29.48 8.98
CA GLN A 544 -17.22 -28.85 9.96
C GLN A 544 -16.74 -27.45 10.33
N LEU A 545 -15.44 -27.24 10.53
CA LEU A 545 -14.87 -25.91 10.79
C LEU A 545 -15.19 -24.93 9.66
N ILE A 546 -14.93 -25.31 8.40
CA ILE A 546 -15.23 -24.45 7.25
C ILE A 546 -16.74 -24.17 7.12
N LYS A 547 -17.58 -25.16 7.46
CA LYS A 547 -19.03 -24.98 7.41
C LYS A 547 -19.49 -23.92 8.41
N MET A 548 -18.88 -23.87 9.60
CA MET A 548 -19.23 -22.90 10.65
C MET A 548 -18.54 -21.54 10.47
N ASP A 549 -17.32 -21.55 9.94
CA ASP A 549 -16.49 -20.38 9.68
C ASP A 549 -15.97 -20.39 8.24
N PRO A 550 -16.81 -20.00 7.26
CA PRO A 550 -16.42 -20.01 5.85
C PRO A 550 -15.26 -19.07 5.51
N GLU A 551 -14.93 -18.11 6.37
CA GLU A 551 -13.74 -17.25 6.22
C GLU A 551 -12.46 -18.05 6.41
N ASP A 552 -12.48 -19.11 7.22
CA ASP A 552 -11.35 -20.00 7.51
C ASP A 552 -10.08 -19.26 7.94
N GLY A 553 -10.19 -18.35 8.91
CA GLY A 553 -9.03 -17.62 9.45
C GLY A 553 -7.95 -18.53 10.05
N ILE A 554 -8.30 -19.77 10.39
CA ILE A 554 -7.38 -20.77 10.96
C ILE A 554 -6.62 -21.59 9.91
N GLY A 555 -7.05 -21.58 8.64
CA GLY A 555 -6.38 -22.30 7.56
C GLY A 555 -6.75 -23.79 7.41
N ALA A 556 -7.93 -24.21 7.84
CA ALA A 556 -8.42 -25.59 7.68
C ALA A 556 -8.47 -26.03 6.20
N ARG A 557 -8.75 -25.12 5.25
CA ARG A 557 -8.75 -25.41 3.81
C ARG A 557 -7.41 -25.91 3.30
N ILE A 558 -6.32 -25.37 3.85
CA ILE A 558 -4.96 -25.73 3.46
C ILE A 558 -4.71 -27.19 3.82
N ILE A 559 -5.10 -27.61 5.03
CA ILE A 559 -4.96 -28.98 5.50
C ILE A 559 -5.86 -29.93 4.69
N ILE A 560 -7.10 -29.53 4.37
CA ILE A 560 -7.98 -30.31 3.49
C ILE A 560 -7.33 -30.52 2.12
N LEU A 561 -6.75 -29.47 1.53
CA LEU A 561 -6.06 -29.58 0.25
C LEU A 561 -4.85 -30.51 0.34
N ALA A 562 -4.06 -30.43 1.42
CA ALA A 562 -2.91 -31.31 1.64
C ALA A 562 -3.33 -32.77 1.68
N ILE A 563 -4.38 -33.08 2.45
CA ILE A 563 -4.96 -34.42 2.53
C ILE A 563 -5.47 -34.88 1.15
N ASN A 564 -6.23 -34.04 0.44
CA ASN A 564 -6.77 -34.37 -0.89
C ASN A 564 -5.66 -34.57 -1.95
N MET A 565 -4.51 -33.92 -1.78
CA MET A 565 -3.31 -34.14 -2.58
C MET A 565 -2.50 -35.37 -2.15
N ASN A 566 -3.01 -36.18 -1.21
CA ASN A 566 -2.35 -37.35 -0.61
C ASN A 566 -1.01 -37.03 0.07
N MET A 567 -0.87 -35.85 0.65
CA MET A 567 0.29 -35.53 1.48
C MET A 567 0.17 -36.22 2.84
N THR A 568 1.27 -36.76 3.37
CA THR A 568 1.36 -37.08 4.80
C THR A 568 1.73 -35.81 5.58
N PRO A 569 1.53 -35.80 6.92
CA PRO A 569 2.03 -34.73 7.77
C PRO A 569 3.53 -34.49 7.59
N GLU A 570 4.33 -35.54 7.45
CA GLU A 570 5.78 -35.41 7.21
C GLU A 570 6.10 -34.80 5.84
N ASP A 571 5.32 -35.13 4.80
CA ASP A 571 5.46 -34.49 3.49
C ASP A 571 5.09 -33.00 3.54
N TYR A 572 4.09 -32.66 4.35
CA TYR A 572 3.66 -31.28 4.58
C TYR A 572 4.72 -30.49 5.32
N ASP A 573 5.23 -31.01 6.43
CA ASP A 573 6.29 -30.36 7.21
C ASP A 573 7.57 -30.23 6.39
N LYS A 574 8.00 -31.28 5.71
CA LYS A 574 9.19 -31.22 4.84
C LYS A 574 9.07 -30.15 3.74
N LYS A 575 7.85 -29.85 3.31
CA LYS A 575 7.59 -28.87 2.26
C LYS A 575 7.48 -27.44 2.79
N PHE A 576 6.92 -27.25 3.99
CA PHE A 576 6.50 -25.92 4.45
C PHE A 576 7.10 -25.49 5.79
N LEU A 577 7.66 -26.40 6.58
CA LEU A 577 8.33 -26.13 7.84
C LEU A 577 9.79 -25.76 7.58
N VAL A 578 10.19 -24.56 8.01
CA VAL A 578 11.57 -24.05 8.02
C VAL A 578 12.02 -23.81 9.47
N ASP A 579 13.30 -23.45 9.68
CA ASP A 579 13.90 -23.35 11.01
C ASP A 579 13.15 -22.40 11.98
N ASP A 580 12.41 -21.42 11.46
CA ASP A 580 11.60 -20.45 12.22
C ASP A 580 10.07 -20.70 12.17
N GLY A 581 9.62 -21.88 11.74
CA GLY A 581 8.20 -22.26 11.66
C GLY A 581 7.69 -22.43 10.23
N TYR A 582 6.37 -22.30 10.03
CA TYR A 582 5.77 -22.48 8.69
C TYR A 582 5.88 -21.22 7.85
N TYR A 583 6.31 -21.36 6.59
CA TYR A 583 6.44 -20.22 5.67
C TYR A 583 5.10 -19.90 4.96
N THR A 584 4.36 -18.95 5.51
CA THR A 584 2.97 -18.62 5.14
C THR A 584 2.76 -18.35 3.65
N ASP A 585 3.63 -17.57 3.01
CA ASP A 585 3.46 -17.20 1.59
C ASP A 585 3.61 -18.40 0.65
N MET A 586 4.52 -19.33 0.95
CA MET A 586 4.69 -20.55 0.16
C MET A 586 3.48 -21.49 0.29
N ILE A 587 2.90 -21.58 1.50
CA ILE A 587 1.68 -22.35 1.73
C ILE A 587 0.51 -21.74 0.95
N LEU A 588 0.33 -20.42 1.01
CA LEU A 588 -0.75 -19.72 0.32
C LEU A 588 -0.60 -19.78 -1.20
N ASN A 589 0.61 -19.60 -1.73
CA ASN A 589 0.88 -19.74 -3.16
C ASN A 589 0.64 -21.18 -3.63
N TRP A 590 1.14 -22.17 -2.89
CA TRP A 590 0.85 -23.57 -3.19
C TRP A 590 -0.65 -23.88 -3.13
N PHE A 591 -1.38 -23.35 -2.15
CA PHE A 591 -2.82 -23.52 -2.07
C PHE A 591 -3.50 -22.98 -3.33
N LYS A 592 -3.22 -21.72 -3.70
CA LYS A 592 -3.75 -21.04 -4.90
C LYS A 592 -3.48 -21.84 -6.20
N GLU A 593 -2.28 -22.39 -6.34
CA GLU A 593 -1.89 -23.20 -7.50
C GLU A 593 -2.57 -24.57 -7.57
N ASN A 594 -3.20 -25.05 -6.51
CA ASN A 594 -3.63 -26.45 -6.42
C ASN A 594 -5.10 -26.66 -6.07
N TYR A 595 -5.78 -25.73 -5.39
CA TYR A 595 -7.17 -25.94 -4.92
C TYR A 595 -8.16 -26.19 -6.08
N HIS A 596 -7.96 -25.54 -7.24
CA HIS A 596 -8.81 -25.69 -8.42
C HIS A 596 -8.84 -27.12 -8.99
N LYS A 597 -7.89 -27.98 -8.60
CA LYS A 597 -7.87 -29.41 -8.95
C LYS A 597 -8.98 -30.21 -8.25
N PHE A 598 -9.59 -29.65 -7.21
CA PHE A 598 -10.64 -30.27 -6.40
C PHE A 598 -11.92 -29.41 -6.37
N PRO A 599 -12.58 -29.19 -7.52
CA PRO A 599 -13.73 -28.29 -7.60
C PRO A 599 -14.91 -28.76 -6.73
N HIS A 600 -15.09 -30.07 -6.54
CA HIS A 600 -16.13 -30.60 -5.63
C HIS A 600 -15.89 -30.23 -4.16
N GLU A 601 -14.65 -29.94 -3.77
CA GLU A 601 -14.30 -29.52 -2.41
C GLU A 601 -14.42 -27.99 -2.24
N PHE A 602 -14.04 -27.19 -3.27
CA PHE A 602 -13.86 -25.74 -3.12
C PHE A 602 -14.83 -24.84 -3.92
N SER A 603 -15.63 -25.36 -4.86
CA SER A 603 -16.49 -24.52 -5.74
C SER A 603 -17.65 -23.79 -5.02
N ASN A 604 -18.25 -24.41 -4.01
CA ASN A 604 -19.31 -23.75 -3.23
C ASN A 604 -18.74 -22.66 -2.32
N TRP A 605 -17.48 -22.79 -1.89
CA TRP A 605 -16.83 -21.84 -1.01
C TRP A 605 -16.62 -20.48 -1.69
N GLU A 606 -16.09 -20.44 -2.92
CA GLU A 606 -15.91 -19.16 -3.65
C GLU A 606 -17.23 -18.40 -3.81
N LYS A 607 -18.32 -19.14 -4.03
CA LYS A 607 -19.66 -18.57 -4.20
C LYS A 607 -20.29 -18.10 -2.90
N GLU A 608 -20.05 -18.79 -1.78
CA GLU A 608 -20.56 -18.41 -0.46
C GLU A 608 -19.70 -17.33 0.21
N ALA A 609 -18.38 -17.35 0.03
CA ALA A 609 -17.47 -16.28 0.47
C ALA A 609 -17.82 -14.93 -0.18
N LYS A 610 -18.14 -14.92 -1.49
CA LYS A 610 -18.66 -13.72 -2.19
C LYS A 610 -20.04 -13.27 -1.70
N LYS A 611 -20.80 -14.12 -1.00
CA LYS A 611 -22.15 -13.80 -0.44
C LYS A 611 -22.14 -13.43 1.03
N LEU A 612 -21.06 -13.63 1.77
CA LEU A 612 -21.03 -13.51 3.23
C LEU A 612 -20.47 -12.17 3.73
N PHE A 613 -20.62 -11.10 2.95
CA PHE A 613 -20.41 -9.76 3.51
C PHE A 613 -21.56 -9.40 4.46
N LYS A 614 -21.20 -8.94 5.65
CA LYS A 614 -22.11 -8.42 6.68
C LYS A 614 -22.51 -6.98 6.37
N HIS A 615 -21.63 -6.25 5.67
CA HIS A 615 -21.84 -4.83 5.37
C HIS A 615 -21.80 -4.51 3.89
N VAL A 616 -22.53 -3.46 3.52
CA VAL A 616 -22.46 -2.81 2.22
C VAL A 616 -21.99 -1.38 2.36
N TYR A 617 -21.17 -0.98 1.41
CA TYR A 617 -20.47 0.28 1.42
C TYR A 617 -21.25 1.22 0.52
N GLN A 618 -21.83 2.24 1.13
CA GLN A 618 -22.46 3.33 0.39
C GLN A 618 -21.37 4.26 -0.09
N ILE A 619 -21.03 4.15 -1.37
CA ILE A 619 -20.04 5.01 -2.02
C ILE A 619 -20.73 6.03 -2.92
N ARG A 620 -20.15 7.23 -2.98
CA ARG A 620 -20.51 8.28 -3.93
C ARG A 620 -19.37 8.46 -4.92
N ILE A 621 -19.70 8.50 -6.20
CA ILE A 621 -18.78 8.69 -7.31
C ILE A 621 -19.17 10.01 -7.98
N ASP A 622 -18.29 11.01 -7.94
CA ASP A 622 -18.48 12.32 -8.58
C ASP A 622 -17.51 12.45 -9.75
N LEU A 623 -18.01 12.80 -10.93
CA LEU A 623 -17.16 13.13 -12.07
C LEU A 623 -16.64 14.57 -11.92
N LYS A 624 -15.32 14.76 -11.99
CA LYS A 624 -14.67 16.05 -11.76
C LYS A 624 -14.88 17.01 -12.93
N ASP A 625 -14.69 18.30 -12.61
CA ASP A 625 -14.66 19.43 -13.56
C ASP A 625 -15.90 19.66 -14.44
N ILE A 626 -17.00 18.96 -14.18
CA ILE A 626 -18.29 19.20 -14.82
C ILE A 626 -19.25 19.90 -13.86
N LYS A 627 -19.79 21.03 -14.30
CA LYS A 627 -20.82 21.80 -13.58
C LYS A 627 -22.05 22.00 -14.47
N PRO A 628 -23.28 21.70 -13.99
CA PRO A 628 -23.63 21.06 -12.71
C PRO A 628 -23.10 19.62 -12.58
N PRO A 629 -22.88 19.09 -11.36
CA PRO A 629 -22.16 17.82 -11.16
C PRO A 629 -22.90 16.62 -11.73
N VAL A 630 -22.15 15.73 -12.38
CA VAL A 630 -22.56 14.37 -12.76
C VAL A 630 -22.06 13.42 -11.67
N TRP A 631 -22.94 12.63 -11.07
CA TRP A 631 -22.56 11.74 -9.96
C TRP A 631 -23.48 10.54 -9.79
N ARG A 632 -22.99 9.51 -9.12
CA ARG A 632 -23.68 8.24 -8.79
C ARG A 632 -23.48 7.89 -7.32
N ARG A 633 -24.42 7.17 -6.72
CA ARG A 633 -24.29 6.59 -5.38
C ARG A 633 -24.67 5.13 -5.40
N LEU A 634 -23.71 4.29 -5.03
CA LEU A 634 -23.83 2.84 -5.08
C LEU A 634 -23.84 2.27 -3.67
N LEU A 635 -24.51 1.12 -3.51
CA LEU A 635 -24.22 0.20 -2.41
C LEU A 635 -23.46 -0.97 -3.02
N VAL A 636 -22.22 -1.17 -2.58
CA VAL A 636 -21.36 -2.27 -3.04
C VAL A 636 -21.06 -3.21 -1.87
N PRO A 637 -20.86 -4.52 -2.12
CA PRO A 637 -20.37 -5.46 -1.11
C PRO A 637 -19.11 -4.97 -0.41
N GLU A 638 -18.94 -5.25 0.89
CA GLU A 638 -17.64 -5.03 1.53
C GLU A 638 -16.55 -5.94 0.95
N THR A 639 -16.91 -7.01 0.23
CA THR A 639 -15.95 -7.93 -0.41
C THR A 639 -15.43 -7.46 -1.78
N TYR A 640 -15.84 -6.28 -2.27
CA TYR A 640 -15.43 -5.77 -3.58
C TYR A 640 -13.93 -5.50 -3.68
N SER A 641 -13.32 -6.02 -4.74
CA SER A 641 -12.00 -5.60 -5.20
C SER A 641 -12.08 -4.28 -5.97
N PHE A 642 -10.95 -3.63 -6.26
CA PHE A 642 -10.95 -2.46 -7.15
C PHE A 642 -11.36 -2.80 -8.58
N HIS A 643 -11.08 -4.02 -9.04
CA HIS A 643 -11.56 -4.51 -10.32
C HIS A 643 -13.10 -4.61 -10.34
N ASP A 644 -13.71 -5.15 -9.28
CA ASP A 644 -15.18 -5.18 -9.15
C ASP A 644 -15.76 -3.76 -9.13
N LEU A 645 -15.06 -2.83 -8.48
CA LEU A 645 -15.44 -1.41 -8.43
C LEU A 645 -15.33 -0.75 -9.81
N HIS A 646 -14.29 -1.05 -10.60
CA HIS A 646 -14.13 -0.56 -11.97
C HIS A 646 -15.32 -0.97 -12.85
N MET A 647 -15.67 -2.26 -12.83
CA MET A 647 -16.82 -2.78 -13.59
C MET A 647 -18.12 -2.10 -13.15
N ALA A 648 -18.30 -1.89 -11.84
CA ALA A 648 -19.46 -1.16 -11.33
C ALA A 648 -19.50 0.31 -11.79
N ILE A 649 -18.35 0.99 -11.91
CA ILE A 649 -18.26 2.37 -12.42
C ILE A 649 -18.64 2.42 -13.89
N LEU A 650 -18.10 1.53 -14.73
CA LEU A 650 -18.45 1.45 -16.16
C LEU A 650 -19.97 1.30 -16.35
N ASN A 651 -20.58 0.36 -15.62
CA ASN A 651 -22.01 0.08 -15.67
C ASN A 651 -22.87 1.30 -15.30
N VAL A 652 -22.51 2.04 -14.24
CA VAL A 652 -23.29 3.21 -13.78
C VAL A 652 -23.04 4.47 -14.61
N MET A 653 -21.94 4.49 -15.37
CA MET A 653 -21.65 5.55 -16.33
C MET A 653 -22.15 5.24 -17.74
N GLY A 654 -22.53 4.00 -18.04
CA GLY A 654 -22.93 3.58 -19.38
C GLY A 654 -21.75 3.51 -20.36
N TRP A 655 -20.57 3.18 -19.85
CA TRP A 655 -19.31 3.09 -20.58
C TRP A 655 -18.94 1.65 -20.91
N SER A 656 -18.23 1.44 -22.02
CA SER A 656 -18.00 0.11 -22.60
C SER A 656 -16.82 -0.64 -21.97
N GLY A 657 -15.93 0.07 -21.27
CA GLY A 657 -14.68 -0.50 -20.76
C GLY A 657 -13.59 -0.65 -21.82
N SER A 658 -13.69 0.07 -22.95
CA SER A 658 -12.76 -0.06 -24.08
C SER A 658 -11.41 0.65 -23.87
N HIS A 659 -11.23 1.35 -22.74
CA HIS A 659 -10.07 2.19 -22.45
C HIS A 659 -9.41 1.80 -21.12
N LEU A 660 -8.15 2.20 -20.95
CA LEU A 660 -7.41 1.98 -19.71
C LEU A 660 -7.98 2.81 -18.55
N HIS A 661 -7.81 2.32 -17.34
CA HIS A 661 -8.19 2.99 -16.10
C HIS A 661 -7.16 2.80 -15.01
N GLU A 662 -7.22 3.67 -14.01
CA GLU A 662 -6.37 3.62 -12.81
C GLU A 662 -7.14 4.10 -11.57
N PHE A 663 -6.89 3.45 -10.43
CA PHE A 663 -7.31 3.95 -9.12
C PHE A 663 -6.14 4.54 -8.35
N TYR A 664 -6.44 5.60 -7.59
CA TYR A 664 -5.54 6.20 -6.63
C TYR A 664 -6.22 6.32 -5.27
N VAL A 665 -5.53 5.98 -4.19
CA VAL A 665 -6.00 6.23 -2.81
C VAL A 665 -4.86 6.87 -2.03
N LYS A 666 -5.11 7.99 -1.35
CA LYS A 666 -4.04 8.80 -0.71
C LYS A 666 -2.88 9.14 -1.67
N ASN A 667 -3.20 9.37 -2.95
CA ASN A 667 -2.24 9.59 -4.05
C ASN A 667 -1.32 8.40 -4.38
N GLU A 668 -1.57 7.22 -3.81
CA GLU A 668 -0.91 5.97 -4.21
C GLU A 668 -1.74 5.28 -5.29
N LYS A 669 -1.10 4.88 -6.39
CA LYS A 669 -1.75 4.10 -7.45
C LYS A 669 -1.97 2.65 -6.99
N ILE A 670 -3.19 2.14 -7.14
CA ILE A 670 -3.46 0.71 -6.97
C ILE A 670 -2.93 0.00 -8.23
N SER A 671 -1.99 -0.94 -8.07
CA SER A 671 -1.43 -1.69 -9.20
C SER A 671 -2.47 -2.62 -9.82
N ILE A 672 -2.30 -3.00 -11.09
CA ILE A 672 -3.24 -3.87 -11.82
C ILE A 672 -3.35 -5.25 -11.14
N GLU A 673 -2.26 -5.75 -10.58
CA GLU A 673 -2.24 -6.99 -9.79
C GLU A 673 -3.05 -6.83 -8.51
N ASN A 674 -2.90 -5.69 -7.83
CA ASN A 674 -3.62 -5.37 -6.61
C ASN A 674 -5.09 -5.07 -6.87
N GLU A 675 -5.49 -4.61 -8.06
CA GLU A 675 -6.88 -4.31 -8.33
C GLU A 675 -7.79 -5.53 -8.21
N LYS A 676 -7.27 -6.72 -8.53
CA LYS A 676 -8.01 -8.00 -8.44
C LYS A 676 -7.90 -8.67 -7.07
N VAL A 677 -6.90 -8.29 -6.27
CA VAL A 677 -6.53 -8.98 -5.03
C VAL A 677 -6.93 -8.18 -3.80
N GLU A 678 -6.77 -6.87 -3.86
CA GLU A 678 -7.05 -5.98 -2.74
C GLU A 678 -8.49 -5.51 -2.73
N ASN A 679 -9.02 -5.46 -1.51
CA ASN A 679 -10.38 -5.04 -1.28
C ASN A 679 -10.50 -3.54 -1.03
N ILE A 680 -11.47 -2.90 -1.67
CA ILE A 680 -11.72 -1.45 -1.57
C ILE A 680 -11.96 -0.99 -0.13
N TYR A 681 -12.46 -1.84 0.78
CA TYR A 681 -12.73 -1.41 2.15
C TYR A 681 -11.47 -1.03 2.93
N LYS A 682 -10.35 -1.72 2.68
CA LYS A 682 -9.06 -1.48 3.35
C LYS A 682 -8.61 -0.04 3.12
N TRP A 683 -9.00 0.50 1.98
CA TRP A 683 -8.59 1.79 1.45
C TRP A 683 -9.63 2.88 1.70
N LEU A 684 -10.89 2.62 1.32
CA LEU A 684 -11.96 3.62 1.36
C LEU A 684 -12.43 4.01 2.77
N ARG A 685 -12.12 3.19 3.80
CA ARG A 685 -12.32 3.59 5.20
C ARG A 685 -11.32 4.64 5.67
N ARG A 686 -10.14 4.70 5.03
CA ARG A 686 -9.01 5.54 5.43
C ARG A 686 -8.89 6.80 4.59
N SER A 687 -9.34 6.76 3.32
CA SER A 687 -9.32 7.93 2.44
C SER A 687 -10.32 7.80 1.29
N ASN A 688 -10.53 8.89 0.56
CA ASN A 688 -11.23 8.85 -0.73
C ASN A 688 -10.32 8.23 -1.79
N ALA A 689 -10.92 7.61 -2.81
CA ALA A 689 -10.20 7.19 -4.00
C ALA A 689 -10.44 8.17 -5.16
N SER A 690 -9.48 8.30 -6.05
CA SER A 690 -9.69 8.83 -7.39
C SER A 690 -9.68 7.68 -8.40
N TYR A 691 -10.47 7.80 -9.45
CA TYR A 691 -10.53 6.83 -10.54
C TYR A 691 -10.45 7.57 -11.87
N ILE A 692 -9.42 7.28 -12.66
CA ILE A 692 -9.22 7.88 -13.98
C ILE A 692 -9.60 6.83 -15.01
N TYR A 693 -10.48 7.19 -15.94
CA TYR A 693 -10.85 6.35 -17.08
C TYR A 693 -10.52 7.06 -18.39
N ASP A 694 -9.99 6.30 -19.33
CA ASP A 694 -9.53 6.76 -20.64
C ASP A 694 -8.41 7.81 -20.57
N PHE A 695 -7.15 7.39 -20.68
CA PHE A 695 -5.99 8.30 -20.63
C PHE A 695 -5.85 9.22 -21.85
N GLY A 696 -6.72 9.07 -22.86
CA GLY A 696 -6.89 10.05 -23.92
C GLY A 696 -7.70 11.26 -23.46
N GLU A 697 -8.78 11.02 -22.72
CA GLU A 697 -9.78 12.03 -22.33
C GLU A 697 -9.72 12.45 -20.86
N MET A 698 -9.02 11.65 -20.05
CA MET A 698 -8.74 11.85 -18.63
C MET A 698 -10.00 12.06 -17.79
N TRP A 699 -10.98 11.15 -17.91
CA TRP A 699 -12.19 11.19 -17.09
C TRP A 699 -11.89 10.87 -15.63
N GLU A 700 -11.64 11.91 -14.83
CA GLU A 700 -11.34 11.76 -13.41
C GLU A 700 -12.62 11.74 -12.56
N HIS A 701 -12.70 10.74 -11.70
CA HIS A 701 -13.78 10.54 -10.73
C HIS A 701 -13.22 10.59 -9.33
N LYS A 702 -13.98 11.19 -8.41
CA LYS A 702 -13.75 11.11 -6.98
C LYS A 702 -14.73 10.12 -6.36
N ILE A 703 -14.20 9.13 -5.65
CA ILE A 703 -14.95 8.08 -4.97
C ILE A 703 -14.82 8.28 -3.47
N LYS A 704 -15.96 8.43 -2.80
CA LYS A 704 -16.04 8.66 -1.35
C LYS A 704 -16.92 7.62 -0.70
N LEU A 705 -16.41 6.98 0.35
CA LEU A 705 -17.25 6.21 1.27
C LEU A 705 -18.10 7.18 2.10
N GLU A 706 -19.41 7.09 1.99
CA GLU A 706 -20.34 7.91 2.77
C GLU A 706 -20.84 7.18 4.01
N LYS A 707 -21.17 5.88 3.90
CA LYS A 707 -21.71 5.07 4.99
C LYS A 707 -21.34 3.61 4.84
N ILE A 708 -21.23 2.92 5.97
CA ILE A 708 -21.22 1.46 6.05
C ILE A 708 -22.58 1.06 6.61
N LEU A 709 -23.31 0.21 5.88
CA LEU A 709 -24.66 -0.22 6.23
C LEU A 709 -24.68 -1.75 6.38
N ASN A 710 -25.58 -2.27 7.20
CA ASN A 710 -25.81 -3.71 7.22
C ASN A 710 -26.39 -4.16 5.88
N ARG A 711 -25.92 -5.29 5.38
CA ARG A 711 -26.48 -5.95 4.20
C ARG A 711 -27.96 -6.30 4.46
N GLN A 712 -28.79 -6.15 3.43
CA GLN A 712 -30.16 -6.65 3.42
C GLN A 712 -30.24 -7.97 2.65
N ASP A 713 -30.83 -9.00 3.25
CA ASP A 713 -30.82 -10.37 2.71
C ASP A 713 -31.53 -10.49 1.34
N ASP A 714 -32.60 -9.71 1.13
CA ASP A 714 -33.42 -9.76 -0.08
C ASP A 714 -32.97 -8.79 -1.20
N VAL A 715 -31.80 -8.14 -1.05
CA VAL A 715 -31.26 -7.19 -2.03
C VAL A 715 -30.04 -7.80 -2.74
N LYS A 716 -30.05 -7.80 -4.09
CA LYS A 716 -28.88 -8.16 -4.91
C LYS A 716 -27.99 -6.92 -5.05
N TYR A 717 -26.73 -7.02 -4.61
CA TYR A 717 -25.71 -5.97 -4.77
C TYR A 717 -24.77 -6.28 -5.94
N PRO A 718 -24.10 -5.28 -6.54
CA PRO A 718 -24.20 -3.84 -6.24
C PRO A 718 -25.53 -3.25 -6.71
N ILE A 719 -25.95 -2.13 -6.11
CA ILE A 719 -27.11 -1.36 -6.59
C ILE A 719 -26.78 0.12 -6.72
N CYS A 720 -27.29 0.77 -7.76
CA CYS A 720 -27.33 2.23 -7.82
C CYS A 720 -28.56 2.73 -7.07
N THR A 721 -28.35 3.54 -6.03
CA THR A 721 -29.48 4.06 -5.23
C THR A 721 -29.92 5.43 -5.68
N LYS A 722 -28.97 6.27 -6.16
CA LYS A 722 -29.19 7.66 -6.55
C LYS A 722 -28.13 8.10 -7.55
N GLY A 723 -28.42 9.16 -8.28
CA GLY A 723 -27.45 9.87 -9.11
C GLY A 723 -28.11 11.07 -9.77
N ARG A 724 -27.35 11.81 -10.58
CA ARG A 724 -27.87 12.95 -11.32
C ARG A 724 -27.09 13.13 -12.63
N ARG A 725 -27.81 13.59 -13.66
CA ARG A 725 -27.32 13.91 -15.01
C ARG A 725 -26.80 12.70 -15.78
N ALA A 726 -26.94 12.75 -17.09
CA ALA A 726 -26.35 11.75 -17.97
C ALA A 726 -24.82 11.83 -17.86
N SER A 727 -24.16 10.68 -17.95
CA SER A 727 -22.70 10.65 -18.08
C SER A 727 -22.29 11.15 -19.47
N PRO A 728 -21.11 11.75 -19.62
CA PRO A 728 -20.58 12.09 -20.94
C PRO A 728 -20.51 10.84 -21.83
N PRO A 729 -20.89 10.95 -23.13
CA PRO A 729 -20.61 9.88 -24.09
C PRO A 729 -19.11 9.59 -24.14
N GLU A 730 -18.73 8.33 -24.32
CA GLU A 730 -17.34 7.96 -24.60
C GLU A 730 -16.86 8.65 -25.90
N ASP A 731 -15.55 8.93 -25.98
CA ASP A 731 -14.89 9.54 -27.14
C ASP A 731 -15.37 10.98 -27.49
N CYS A 732 -16.02 11.70 -26.56
CA CYS A 732 -16.52 13.05 -26.83
C CYS A 732 -15.47 14.16 -26.68
N GLY A 733 -14.22 13.83 -26.40
CA GLY A 733 -13.07 14.72 -26.26
C GLY A 733 -12.80 15.20 -24.83
N GLY A 734 -13.09 14.36 -23.83
CA GLY A 734 -12.92 14.71 -22.42
C GLY A 734 -13.82 15.85 -21.96
N VAL A 735 -13.51 16.44 -20.80
CA VAL A 735 -14.30 17.54 -20.22
C VAL A 735 -14.49 18.71 -21.21
N PRO A 736 -13.46 19.21 -21.91
CA PRO A 736 -13.65 20.31 -22.87
C PRO A 736 -14.56 19.94 -24.04
N GLY A 737 -14.42 18.73 -24.57
CA GLY A 737 -15.24 18.22 -25.67
C GLY A 737 -16.70 18.06 -25.26
N TYR A 738 -16.96 17.50 -24.08
CA TYR A 738 -18.31 17.39 -23.53
C TYR A 738 -18.96 18.76 -23.29
N LEU A 739 -18.22 19.74 -22.75
CA LEU A 739 -18.76 21.09 -22.57
C LEU A 739 -19.11 21.75 -23.90
N LYS A 740 -18.26 21.59 -24.94
CA LYS A 740 -18.58 22.05 -26.31
C LYS A 740 -19.83 21.36 -26.84
N LEU A 741 -19.95 20.04 -26.65
CA LEU A 741 -21.13 19.27 -27.03
C LEU A 741 -22.39 19.83 -26.36
N LEU A 742 -22.35 20.11 -25.05
CA LEU A 742 -23.48 20.71 -24.32
C LEU A 742 -23.88 22.09 -24.86
N GLU A 743 -22.91 22.91 -25.29
CA GLU A 743 -23.17 24.21 -25.91
C GLU A 743 -23.87 24.07 -27.26
N ILE A 744 -23.39 23.14 -28.10
CA ILE A 744 -23.94 22.86 -29.43
C ILE A 744 -25.39 22.37 -29.29
N ILE A 745 -25.63 21.32 -28.49
CA ILE A 745 -26.96 20.70 -28.41
C ILE A 745 -28.02 21.59 -27.74
N LYS A 746 -27.59 22.62 -27.02
CA LYS A 746 -28.50 23.62 -26.43
C LYS A 746 -29.05 24.60 -27.46
N ASN A 747 -28.38 24.75 -28.61
CA ASN A 747 -28.78 25.64 -29.69
C ASN A 747 -29.03 24.85 -30.99
N PRO A 748 -30.29 24.48 -31.30
CA PRO A 748 -30.65 23.80 -32.54
C PRO A 748 -30.25 24.52 -33.83
N GLU A 749 -29.98 25.83 -33.77
CA GLU A 749 -29.53 26.64 -34.91
C GLU A 749 -28.00 26.72 -35.03
N HIS A 750 -27.25 26.00 -34.17
CA HIS A 750 -25.79 25.95 -34.25
C HIS A 750 -25.35 25.19 -35.51
N GLU A 751 -24.32 25.67 -36.21
CA GLU A 751 -23.87 25.09 -37.48
C GLU A 751 -23.44 23.62 -37.37
N GLU A 752 -22.86 23.24 -36.23
CA GLU A 752 -22.46 21.86 -35.91
C GLU A 752 -23.60 21.00 -35.29
N TYR A 753 -24.84 21.50 -35.15
CA TYR A 753 -25.91 20.80 -34.40
C TYR A 753 -26.29 19.45 -35.02
N GLU A 754 -26.61 19.41 -36.31
CA GLU A 754 -27.07 18.17 -36.96
C GLU A 754 -25.98 17.09 -36.98
N GLU A 755 -24.74 17.47 -37.26
CA GLU A 755 -23.58 16.57 -37.23
C GLU A 755 -23.37 15.98 -35.84
N MET A 756 -23.48 16.80 -34.78
CA MET A 756 -23.30 16.36 -33.40
C MET A 756 -24.42 15.41 -32.92
N ILE A 757 -25.68 15.64 -33.32
CA ILE A 757 -26.79 14.74 -33.00
C ILE A 757 -26.63 13.39 -33.73
N GLU A 758 -26.19 13.40 -34.98
CA GLU A 758 -25.92 12.18 -35.74
C GLU A 758 -24.77 11.38 -35.12
N TRP A 759 -23.68 12.05 -34.72
CA TRP A 759 -22.54 11.42 -34.04
C TRP A 759 -22.94 10.72 -32.73
N MET A 760 -23.80 11.34 -31.92
CA MET A 760 -24.32 10.73 -30.67
C MET A 760 -25.28 9.55 -30.91
N GLY A 761 -25.64 9.25 -32.16
CA GLY A 761 -26.53 8.14 -32.50
C GLY A 761 -28.00 8.37 -32.08
N GLY A 762 -28.41 9.61 -31.76
CA GLY A 762 -29.78 9.92 -31.40
C GLY A 762 -29.95 11.06 -30.39
N LYS A 763 -31.04 11.01 -29.61
CA LYS A 763 -31.36 12.02 -28.59
C LYS A 763 -30.58 11.76 -27.31
N PHE A 764 -29.70 12.68 -26.96
CA PHE A 764 -29.01 12.74 -25.67
C PHE A 764 -29.65 13.85 -24.81
N ASP A 765 -30.15 13.49 -23.62
CA ASP A 765 -30.61 14.47 -22.62
C ASP A 765 -29.59 14.54 -21.48
N PRO A 766 -28.80 15.63 -21.37
CA PRO A 766 -27.75 15.74 -20.37
C PRO A 766 -28.27 15.77 -18.93
N GLU A 767 -29.55 16.05 -18.70
CA GLU A 767 -30.13 16.07 -17.36
C GLU A 767 -30.76 14.73 -16.95
N HIS A 768 -30.91 13.79 -17.89
CA HIS A 768 -31.58 12.53 -17.64
C HIS A 768 -30.67 11.52 -16.93
N PHE A 769 -31.12 11.00 -15.79
CA PHE A 769 -30.53 9.84 -15.12
C PHE A 769 -31.57 9.14 -14.26
N ASN A 770 -31.68 7.83 -14.39
CA ASN A 770 -32.57 6.99 -13.59
C ASN A 770 -31.80 5.79 -12.99
N PRO A 771 -31.69 5.66 -11.65
CA PRO A 771 -30.99 4.54 -11.02
C PRO A 771 -31.54 3.16 -11.40
N GLU A 772 -32.84 3.05 -11.72
CA GLU A 772 -33.50 1.78 -12.08
C GLU A 772 -33.10 1.26 -13.47
N GLU A 773 -32.51 2.10 -14.31
CA GLU A 773 -32.05 1.72 -15.65
C GLU A 773 -30.62 1.15 -15.66
N VAL A 774 -29.90 1.24 -14.53
CA VAL A 774 -28.55 0.72 -14.40
C VAL A 774 -28.59 -0.81 -14.27
N VAL A 775 -27.89 -1.50 -15.17
CA VAL A 775 -27.69 -2.94 -15.12
C VAL A 775 -26.24 -3.21 -14.75
N PHE A 776 -26.02 -4.07 -13.74
CA PHE A 776 -24.69 -4.50 -13.35
C PHE A 776 -24.41 -5.90 -13.88
N ASP A 777 -23.39 -6.01 -14.71
CA ASP A 777 -22.89 -7.29 -15.20
C ASP A 777 -22.04 -7.99 -14.12
N ASP A 778 -22.06 -9.32 -14.10
CA ASP A 778 -21.17 -10.10 -13.23
C ASP A 778 -19.75 -10.07 -13.85
N PRO A 779 -18.72 -9.66 -13.10
CA PRO A 779 -17.34 -9.64 -13.61
C PRO A 779 -16.85 -11.08 -13.87
N GLU A 780 -16.38 -11.36 -15.09
CA GLU A 780 -15.84 -12.67 -15.50
C GLU A 780 -14.52 -13.05 -14.83
#